data_AF-A0A194V0S8-F1
#
_entry.id   AF-A0A194V0S8-F1
#
_cell.length_a   1.000
_cell.length_b   1.000
_cell.length_c   1.000
_cell.angle_alpha   90.00
_cell.angle_beta   90.00
_cell.angle_gamma   90.00
#
_symmetry.space_group_name_H-M   'P 1'
#
loop_
_entity.id
_entity.type
_entity.pdbx_description
1 polymer ?
#
loop_
_entity_poly.entity_id
_entity_poly.type
_entity_poly.pdbx_seq_one_letter_code
_entity_poly.pdbx_strand_id
1 'polypeptide(L)'
;MLSWSRRSSYQSSEWSNRSSDQSYTRPSYNMNRSLSIRSKNANSSGNTGSSGASSSHHRVGFSLSSLRGSIQPELSRKLYKLIKTTNNLISAHETAGKERINIATQLSEWGEQTNDEAISDVSDKVGVIMSELGEQEDTYAHALDDARGVLKQIRNTEKSVQPTRDGKRKITDEIAKLKSKEPESARLPVLEQELVRAEAENLVAEAQLTNVTREKLKESYDAEFLATIERAEKQIILARHGRRLLHLLDDTPVVPGDQRHPYAHAGQARQILNDAEDDLRDWQPESDDQHQEEAGHGQKQPAQLQSPTSSGFGEQNTQEPASDDIYAPSGHAGHVVETTAVQNSQGEHESVEGMRGRRGGDPSVGEVSVVDGVVLNRHRVVVDAKTETQSATQQQLEESPTVVTGSPIGRTSRRSYASASKPDIYDVVCVGGGPAGLSLLTALRANPVTSGLRVALIEAQDLSKTSQWNLPSDRFSNRCSSLTPVSANFFKTIGAWKNMKQERIQPYHEMQVWDGVSDARIEFDWGRGPGQTIAHMIENLNITSGLLSRLGELGGVAIFDNAKVEGITFGEDKDGLNLSQWPVVQLANGQRLWARLLVGADGANSPVRSFAGIESRGWDYGRHGVVATLKLEGEGWGGANTKVAYQRFLPTGPVAMLPLPGNYSSLVWTTTPDRASKLKSLATKEFAAMVNAAFRLSPVDLDYMHTQPSGQEEELSWRMQHVPVVPESIPQAVTGVQEGTVASFPLKFRHADTYIGERVVLVGDAAHSTHPLAGQGLNQGQGDVQSLAKTIEYAVSHGQDIGTQLSLESYNADRYAANHVIMGVCDKIHKLYSVGGGPLVPLRSLGLNAVNAMRPVKDFFMNQAAGNGFKLF
;
A
#
# COMPACT_ATOMS: atom_id res chain seq x y z
N MET A 1 44.25 -3.59 54.47
CA MET A 1 44.33 -2.54 55.52
C MET A 1 43.66 -1.28 55.00
N LEU A 2 43.19 -0.41 55.92
CA LEU A 2 42.82 0.99 55.71
C LEU A 2 41.82 1.35 54.59
N SER A 3 40.60 1.63 55.06
CA SER A 3 39.57 2.50 54.47
C SER A 3 40.11 3.83 53.92
N TRP A 4 39.39 4.42 52.93
CA TRP A 4 38.81 5.78 52.90
C TRP A 4 38.28 6.04 51.46
N SER A 5 37.43 7.02 51.13
CA SER A 5 36.25 7.66 51.74
C SER A 5 35.90 8.84 50.81
N ARG A 6 34.60 9.14 50.62
CA ARG A 6 34.05 10.17 49.72
C ARG A 6 34.68 11.58 49.89
N ARG A 7 34.74 12.38 48.81
CA ARG A 7 33.81 13.53 48.62
C ARG A 7 33.86 14.20 47.24
N SER A 8 32.82 15.02 47.01
CA SER A 8 32.53 15.82 45.81
C SER A 8 32.93 17.29 46.01
N SER A 9 33.27 17.97 44.92
CA SER A 9 33.04 19.42 44.72
C SER A 9 32.83 19.71 43.22
N TYR A 10 32.40 20.93 42.90
CA TYR A 10 31.91 21.37 41.57
C TYR A 10 32.65 22.64 41.12
N GLN A 11 32.35 23.14 39.91
CA GLN A 11 32.81 24.41 39.28
C GLN A 11 34.25 24.41 38.69
N SER A 12 34.56 25.16 37.62
CA SER A 12 33.73 25.70 36.51
C SER A 12 34.63 26.35 35.44
N SER A 13 34.28 26.20 34.15
CA SER A 13 34.83 26.96 32.99
C SER A 13 36.36 26.87 32.78
N GLU A 14 36.97 27.22 31.64
CA GLU A 14 36.50 27.75 30.35
C GLU A 14 37.08 26.88 29.21
N TRP A 15 36.41 26.80 28.04
CA TRP A 15 37.02 26.27 26.81
C TRP A 15 36.86 27.30 25.69
N SER A 16 37.99 27.71 25.08
CA SER A 16 38.06 28.64 23.96
C SER A 16 38.56 27.94 22.70
N ASN A 17 38.11 28.40 21.53
CA ASN A 17 38.38 27.74 20.26
C ASN A 17 39.86 27.81 19.87
N ARG A 18 40.46 26.65 19.54
CA ARG A 18 41.55 26.54 18.58
C ARG A 18 41.35 25.34 17.67
N SER A 19 41.35 25.60 16.37
CA SER A 19 41.32 24.62 15.30
C SER A 19 42.74 24.24 14.87
N SER A 20 43.09 22.96 14.97
CA SER A 20 44.25 22.39 14.29
C SER A 20 44.10 20.88 14.16
N ASP A 21 43.82 20.45 12.93
CA ASP A 21 44.48 19.32 12.25
C ASP A 21 45.20 18.30 13.16
N GLN A 22 44.58 17.13 13.39
CA GLN A 22 45.19 15.96 14.01
C GLN A 22 44.69 14.67 13.37
N SER A 23 45.64 13.90 12.83
CA SER A 23 45.42 12.55 12.34
C SER A 23 45.05 11.60 13.48
N TYR A 24 43.99 10.80 13.28
CA TYR A 24 43.53 9.81 14.25
C TYR A 24 44.46 8.57 14.28
N THR A 25 45.55 8.64 15.04
CA THR A 25 46.33 7.45 15.40
C THR A 25 45.49 6.55 16.32
N ARG A 26 44.95 5.45 15.80
CA ARG A 26 44.26 4.41 16.59
C ARG A 26 45.20 3.84 17.68
N PRO A 27 44.74 3.58 18.91
CA PRO A 27 45.54 2.87 19.92
C PRO A 27 45.79 1.43 19.49
N SER A 28 47.05 0.98 19.52
CA SER A 28 47.42 -0.40 19.20
C SER A 28 47.06 -1.38 20.33
N TYR A 29 45.91 -2.04 20.21
CA TYR A 29 45.56 -3.17 21.07
C TYR A 29 46.37 -4.42 20.66
N ASN A 30 47.42 -4.73 21.44
CA ASN A 30 48.06 -6.05 21.38
C ASN A 30 47.11 -7.11 21.94
N MET A 31 46.45 -7.87 21.08
CA MET A 31 45.77 -9.11 21.48
C MET A 31 46.73 -10.29 21.40
N ASN A 32 46.97 -10.93 22.56
CA ASN A 32 47.45 -12.31 22.61
C ASN A 32 46.22 -13.18 22.93
N ARG A 33 45.52 -13.70 21.91
CA ARG A 33 44.38 -14.63 22.09
C ARG A 33 44.84 -16.09 22.10
N SER A 34 43.97 -16.98 22.60
CA SER A 34 44.21 -18.42 22.72
C SER A 34 43.54 -19.19 21.58
N LEU A 35 44.29 -20.05 20.88
CA LEU A 35 43.86 -20.84 19.70
C LEU A 35 42.91 -22.03 20.02
N SER A 36 42.11 -21.91 21.07
CA SER A 36 41.01 -22.80 21.46
C SER A 36 40.10 -22.13 22.50
N ILE A 37 38.83 -22.57 22.58
CA ILE A 37 37.86 -22.02 23.55
C ILE A 37 38.02 -22.67 24.94
N ARG A 38 38.49 -23.92 25.00
CA ARG A 38 38.50 -24.80 26.19
C ARG A 38 39.44 -24.37 27.36
N SER A 39 39.98 -23.15 27.37
CA SER A 39 40.94 -22.66 28.40
C SER A 39 40.46 -21.49 29.27
N LYS A 40 39.16 -21.15 29.29
CA LYS A 40 38.58 -20.14 30.20
C LYS A 40 37.61 -20.74 31.22
N ASN A 41 38.12 -21.21 32.36
CA ASN A 41 37.29 -21.41 33.55
C ASN A 41 38.09 -21.34 34.86
N ALA A 42 37.93 -20.27 35.64
CA ALA A 42 38.54 -20.12 36.97
C ALA A 42 37.79 -19.09 37.85
N ASN A 43 37.13 -19.59 38.90
CA ASN A 43 36.66 -18.93 40.12
C ASN A 43 36.24 -17.44 40.09
N SER A 44 34.96 -17.19 40.37
CA SER A 44 34.61 -16.37 41.53
C SER A 44 33.46 -17.02 42.32
N SER A 45 33.50 -16.94 43.65
CA SER A 45 32.64 -17.72 44.55
C SER A 45 31.46 -16.90 45.09
N GLY A 46 30.26 -17.47 45.01
CA GLY A 46 29.00 -16.77 45.27
C GLY A 46 28.70 -16.39 46.73
N ASN A 47 27.43 -16.01 46.95
CA ASN A 47 26.78 -16.14 48.25
C ASN A 47 25.30 -16.49 48.06
N THR A 48 24.66 -17.02 49.11
CA THR A 48 23.29 -17.54 49.09
C THR A 48 22.24 -16.50 49.49
N GLY A 49 21.00 -16.70 49.04
CA GLY A 49 19.83 -15.90 49.41
C GLY A 49 18.54 -16.67 49.11
N SER A 50 17.67 -16.85 50.11
CA SER A 50 16.50 -17.73 50.00
C SER A 50 15.29 -17.07 49.34
N SER A 51 14.48 -17.90 48.68
CA SER A 51 13.16 -17.52 48.17
C SER A 51 12.19 -17.22 49.31
N GLY A 52 11.80 -15.95 49.48
CA GLY A 52 10.79 -15.52 50.44
C GLY A 52 9.70 -14.68 49.76
N ALA A 53 8.51 -15.26 49.58
CA ALA A 53 7.38 -14.52 49.02
C ALA A 53 6.78 -13.57 50.07
N SER A 54 6.72 -12.27 49.77
CA SER A 54 5.84 -11.34 50.47
C SER A 54 5.29 -10.28 49.52
N SER A 55 3.99 -10.00 49.64
CA SER A 55 3.32 -8.93 48.90
C SER A 55 3.55 -7.59 49.61
N SER A 56 3.91 -6.56 48.86
CA SER A 56 3.88 -5.18 49.36
C SER A 56 3.41 -4.20 48.29
N HIS A 57 2.42 -3.38 48.63
CA HIS A 57 1.91 -2.35 47.72
C HIS A 57 2.96 -1.26 47.51
N HIS A 58 3.30 -0.97 46.25
CA HIS A 58 3.92 0.30 45.90
C HIS A 58 2.85 1.34 45.57
N ARG A 59 2.81 2.41 46.36
CA ARG A 59 1.91 3.55 46.16
C ARG A 59 2.32 4.29 44.88
N VAL A 60 1.40 4.42 43.93
CA VAL A 60 1.59 5.33 42.78
C VAL A 60 1.53 6.77 43.30
N GLY A 61 2.70 7.38 43.50
CA GLY A 61 2.81 8.80 43.81
C GLY A 61 2.42 9.63 42.60
N PHE A 62 1.21 10.19 42.60
CA PHE A 62 0.72 11.07 41.53
C PHE A 62 1.52 12.37 41.48
N SER A 63 2.56 12.39 40.64
CA SER A 63 3.26 13.62 40.27
C SER A 63 2.38 14.47 39.35
N LEU A 64 1.73 15.49 39.93
CA LEU A 64 0.85 16.42 39.21
C LEU A 64 1.55 17.23 38.11
N SER A 65 2.89 17.19 38.04
CA SER A 65 3.68 17.74 36.94
C SER A 65 3.35 17.12 35.57
N SER A 66 2.81 15.90 35.52
CA SER A 66 2.51 15.20 34.27
C SER A 66 1.25 15.72 33.55
N LEU A 67 0.38 16.49 34.22
CA LEU A 67 -0.85 17.04 33.64
C LEU A 67 -0.65 18.38 32.90
N ARG A 68 0.60 18.82 32.71
CA ARG A 68 0.98 19.78 31.65
C ARG A 68 1.93 19.12 30.66
N GLY A 69 1.48 18.01 30.08
CA GLY A 69 2.12 17.41 28.91
C GLY A 69 2.16 18.40 27.76
N SER A 70 3.29 19.10 27.62
CA SER A 70 3.58 20.00 26.49
C SER A 70 3.29 19.28 25.18
N ILE A 71 2.49 19.88 24.31
CA ILE A 71 2.21 19.35 22.97
C ILE A 71 3.50 19.44 22.16
N GLN A 72 4.33 18.39 22.25
CA GLN A 72 5.54 18.30 21.44
C GLN A 72 5.16 18.37 19.95
N PRO A 73 5.94 19.07 19.12
CA PRO A 73 5.79 19.03 17.67
C PRO A 73 5.65 17.61 17.13
N GLU A 74 4.92 17.46 16.04
CA GLU A 74 4.72 16.16 15.41
C GLU A 74 6.06 15.58 14.90
N LEU A 75 6.94 16.46 14.38
CA LEU A 75 8.30 16.11 13.95
C LEU A 75 9.20 15.63 15.10
N SER A 76 9.22 16.32 16.24
CA SER A 76 10.03 15.89 17.39
C SER A 76 9.55 14.56 17.99
N ARG A 77 8.23 14.29 17.94
CA ARG A 77 7.66 12.98 18.28
C ARG A 77 8.03 11.88 17.28
N LYS A 78 8.05 12.18 15.97
CA LYS A 78 8.52 11.24 14.92
C LYS A 78 10.00 10.89 15.10
N LEU A 79 10.87 11.89 15.27
CA LEU A 79 12.30 11.69 15.52
C LEU A 79 12.56 10.94 16.85
N TYR A 80 11.80 11.22 17.91
CA TYR A 80 11.87 10.45 19.16
C TYR A 80 11.48 8.98 18.95
N LYS A 81 10.44 8.69 18.13
CA LYS A 81 10.08 7.32 17.77
C LYS A 81 11.22 6.62 17.02
N LEU A 82 11.84 7.29 16.04
CA LEU A 82 12.99 6.76 15.29
C LEU A 82 14.14 6.38 16.24
N ILE A 83 14.62 7.32 17.07
CA ILE A 83 15.70 7.10 18.05
C ILE A 83 15.37 5.96 19.04
N LYS A 84 14.09 5.75 19.36
CA LYS A 84 13.65 4.60 20.18
C LYS A 84 13.72 3.29 19.38
N THR A 85 13.24 3.26 18.14
CA THR A 85 13.32 2.07 17.29
C THR A 85 14.76 1.65 16.99
N THR A 86 15.68 2.59 16.75
CA THR A 86 17.12 2.28 16.59
C THR A 86 17.71 1.65 17.87
N ASN A 87 17.25 2.05 19.07
CA ASN A 87 17.66 1.37 20.32
C ASN A 87 17.24 -0.11 20.34
N ASN A 88 16.05 -0.43 19.82
CA ASN A 88 15.58 -1.82 19.76
C ASN A 88 16.42 -2.65 18.78
N LEU A 89 16.87 -2.05 17.67
CA LEU A 89 17.77 -2.69 16.70
C LEU A 89 19.15 -2.97 17.32
N ILE A 90 19.76 -1.98 17.99
CA ILE A 90 21.03 -2.13 18.73
C ILE A 90 20.95 -3.33 19.69
N SER A 91 19.92 -3.36 20.55
CA SER A 91 19.73 -4.46 21.52
C SER A 91 19.39 -5.81 20.88
N ALA A 92 18.96 -5.84 19.61
CA ALA A 92 18.80 -7.08 18.85
C ALA A 92 20.15 -7.60 18.33
N HIS A 93 21.04 -6.73 17.84
CA HIS A 93 22.41 -7.11 17.44
C HIS A 93 23.26 -7.54 18.66
N GLU A 94 23.18 -6.81 19.77
CA GLU A 94 23.77 -7.22 21.05
C GLU A 94 23.36 -8.65 21.45
N THR A 95 22.05 -8.95 21.39
CA THR A 95 21.51 -10.28 21.70
C THR A 95 22.01 -11.32 20.69
N ALA A 96 22.02 -11.00 19.39
CA ALA A 96 22.48 -11.90 18.35
C ALA A 96 23.97 -12.24 18.47
N GLY A 97 24.83 -11.29 18.86
CA GLY A 97 26.24 -11.53 19.17
C GLY A 97 26.42 -12.46 20.36
N LYS A 98 25.72 -12.19 21.47
CA LYS A 98 25.74 -12.99 22.70
C LYS A 98 25.28 -14.44 22.45
N GLU A 99 24.17 -14.63 21.75
CA GLU A 99 23.70 -15.98 21.41
C GLU A 99 24.61 -16.71 20.40
N ARG A 100 25.29 -15.99 19.48
CA ARG A 100 26.29 -16.62 18.60
C ARG A 100 27.49 -17.16 19.38
N ILE A 101 27.93 -16.45 20.44
CA ILE A 101 28.99 -16.90 21.36
C ILE A 101 28.51 -18.08 22.24
N ASN A 102 27.24 -18.09 22.66
CA ASN A 102 26.64 -19.25 23.33
C ASN A 102 26.66 -20.49 22.42
N ILE A 103 26.24 -20.34 21.16
CA ILE A 103 26.25 -21.41 20.14
C ILE A 103 27.69 -21.89 19.86
N ALA A 104 28.65 -20.98 19.74
CA ALA A 104 30.08 -21.31 19.58
C ALA A 104 30.61 -22.21 20.71
N THR A 105 30.23 -21.90 21.95
CA THR A 105 30.60 -22.68 23.14
C THR A 105 29.98 -24.07 23.10
N GLN A 106 28.66 -24.15 22.89
CA GLN A 106 27.91 -25.42 22.78
C GLN A 106 28.42 -26.31 21.64
N LEU A 107 28.91 -25.74 20.53
CA LEU A 107 29.48 -26.47 19.41
C LEU A 107 30.81 -27.17 19.77
N SER A 108 31.71 -26.50 20.51
CA SER A 108 32.96 -27.10 20.99
C SER A 108 32.67 -28.18 22.05
N GLU A 109 31.74 -27.93 22.98
CA GLU A 109 31.30 -28.91 23.99
C GLU A 109 30.62 -30.14 23.39
N TRP A 110 29.77 -29.96 22.38
CA TRP A 110 29.10 -31.07 21.68
C TRP A 110 30.11 -31.93 20.90
N GLY A 111 31.03 -31.29 20.16
CA GLY A 111 32.02 -32.02 19.37
C GLY A 111 32.96 -32.85 20.23
N GLU A 112 33.35 -32.36 21.41
CA GLU A 112 34.12 -33.14 22.39
C GLU A 112 33.39 -34.42 22.84
N GLN A 113 32.08 -34.37 23.00
CA GLN A 113 31.24 -35.51 23.41
C GLN A 113 31.05 -36.56 22.31
N THR A 114 31.39 -36.27 21.04
CA THR A 114 31.23 -37.24 19.94
C THR A 114 32.22 -38.40 20.00
N ASN A 115 33.37 -38.21 20.67
CA ASN A 115 34.53 -39.11 20.64
C ASN A 115 35.15 -39.32 19.24
N ASP A 116 34.85 -38.43 18.27
CA ASP A 116 35.52 -38.36 16.97
C ASP A 116 36.54 -37.20 17.00
N GLU A 117 37.82 -37.50 16.79
CA GLU A 117 38.91 -36.52 16.89
C GLU A 117 38.81 -35.41 15.83
N ALA A 118 38.33 -35.72 14.62
CA ALA A 118 38.17 -34.74 13.55
C ALA A 118 37.02 -33.78 13.87
N ILE A 119 35.89 -34.31 14.34
CA ILE A 119 34.75 -33.49 14.76
C ILE A 119 35.12 -32.62 15.96
N SER A 120 35.84 -33.18 16.95
CA SER A 120 36.23 -32.45 18.18
C SER A 120 37.19 -31.28 17.93
N ASP A 121 38.15 -31.40 17.01
CA ASP A 121 39.05 -30.28 16.66
C ASP A 121 38.34 -29.26 15.75
N VAL A 122 37.69 -29.70 14.67
CA VAL A 122 37.02 -28.79 13.72
C VAL A 122 35.86 -28.04 14.41
N SER A 123 35.12 -28.66 15.33
CA SER A 123 34.05 -27.95 16.06
C SER A 123 34.59 -26.87 17.01
N ASP A 124 35.76 -27.07 17.63
CA ASP A 124 36.43 -26.04 18.43
C ASP A 124 36.89 -24.87 17.55
N LYS A 125 37.45 -25.13 16.36
CA LYS A 125 37.92 -24.05 15.46
C LYS A 125 36.78 -23.31 14.78
N VAL A 126 35.71 -24.01 14.37
CA VAL A 126 34.47 -23.36 13.90
C VAL A 126 33.80 -22.59 15.04
N GLY A 127 33.91 -23.07 16.29
CA GLY A 127 33.56 -22.33 17.49
C GLY A 127 34.30 -20.99 17.61
N VAL A 128 35.64 -20.97 17.44
CA VAL A 128 36.43 -19.73 17.44
C VAL A 128 35.90 -18.73 16.38
N ILE A 129 35.73 -19.17 15.13
CA ILE A 129 35.17 -18.33 14.05
C ILE A 129 33.76 -17.81 14.40
N MET A 130 32.90 -18.64 15.00
CA MET A 130 31.56 -18.26 15.44
C MET A 130 31.57 -17.25 16.60
N SER A 131 32.56 -17.33 17.50
CA SER A 131 32.76 -16.36 18.58
C SER A 131 33.19 -15.00 18.04
N GLU A 132 34.18 -14.95 17.15
CA GLU A 132 34.64 -13.70 16.52
C GLU A 132 33.53 -13.07 15.66
N LEU A 133 32.73 -13.88 14.94
CA LEU A 133 31.52 -13.42 14.25
C LEU A 133 30.50 -12.78 15.21
N GLY A 134 30.49 -13.18 16.49
CA GLY A 134 29.65 -12.60 17.54
C GLY A 134 30.20 -11.27 18.07
N GLU A 135 31.51 -11.17 18.25
CA GLU A 135 32.19 -9.92 18.65
C GLU A 135 32.08 -8.83 17.56
N GLN A 136 31.99 -9.20 16.27
CA GLN A 136 31.66 -8.25 15.19
C GLN A 136 30.21 -7.71 15.26
N GLU A 137 29.23 -8.49 15.76
CA GLU A 137 27.86 -7.97 15.95
C GLU A 137 27.80 -6.96 17.10
N ASP A 138 28.53 -7.20 18.20
CA ASP A 138 28.60 -6.30 19.36
C ASP A 138 29.32 -4.99 19.01
N THR A 139 30.42 -5.08 18.24
CA THR A 139 31.14 -3.93 17.66
C THR A 139 30.24 -3.07 16.77
N TYR A 140 29.44 -3.71 15.91
CA TYR A 140 28.47 -3.02 15.06
C TYR A 140 27.31 -2.41 15.87
N ALA A 141 26.82 -3.09 16.91
CA ALA A 141 25.81 -2.54 17.82
C ALA A 141 26.28 -1.27 18.54
N HIS A 142 27.58 -1.18 18.88
CA HIS A 142 28.18 0.05 19.40
C HIS A 142 28.22 1.18 18.35
N ALA A 143 28.69 0.91 17.13
CA ALA A 143 28.70 1.91 16.05
C ALA A 143 27.29 2.45 15.73
N LEU A 144 26.26 1.59 15.79
CA LEU A 144 24.86 2.01 15.69
C LEU A 144 24.41 2.92 16.83
N ASP A 145 24.92 2.81 18.06
CA ASP A 145 24.59 3.76 19.13
C ASP A 145 25.29 5.11 18.99
N ASP A 146 26.48 5.15 18.39
CA ASP A 146 27.19 6.38 18.04
C ASP A 146 26.46 7.13 16.91
N ALA A 147 26.06 6.44 15.84
CA ALA A 147 25.18 7.00 14.80
C ALA A 147 23.84 7.50 15.39
N ARG A 148 23.19 6.70 16.23
CA ARG A 148 22.00 7.12 17.00
C ARG A 148 22.32 8.31 17.93
N GLY A 149 23.56 8.43 18.39
CA GLY A 149 24.14 9.56 19.12
C GLY A 149 24.00 10.87 18.35
N VAL A 150 24.35 10.85 17.07
CA VAL A 150 24.20 11.98 16.13
C VAL A 150 22.71 12.38 16.00
N LEU A 151 21.79 11.43 15.83
CA LEU A 151 20.34 11.73 15.80
C LEU A 151 19.81 12.36 17.11
N LYS A 152 20.38 12.00 18.26
CA LYS A 152 20.03 12.64 19.56
C LYS A 152 20.39 14.14 19.53
N GLN A 153 21.38 14.58 18.75
CA GLN A 153 21.75 16.00 18.60
C GLN A 153 20.64 16.79 17.87
N ILE A 154 20.15 16.32 16.72
CA ILE A 154 19.05 16.96 15.96
C ILE A 154 17.83 17.20 16.87
N ARG A 155 17.46 16.18 17.65
CA ARG A 155 16.37 16.24 18.63
C ARG A 155 16.61 17.29 19.73
N ASN A 156 17.86 17.50 20.14
CA ASN A 156 18.21 18.53 21.12
C ASN A 156 18.10 19.94 20.49
N THR A 157 18.54 20.12 19.24
CA THR A 157 18.43 21.38 18.51
C THR A 157 16.96 21.78 18.28
N GLU A 158 16.12 20.86 17.81
CA GLU A 158 14.66 21.05 17.71
C GLU A 158 14.08 21.44 19.09
N LYS A 159 14.54 20.82 20.18
CA LYS A 159 14.08 21.19 21.53
C LYS A 159 14.48 22.63 21.93
N SER A 160 15.65 23.13 21.52
CA SER A 160 16.06 24.52 21.76
C SER A 160 15.36 25.57 20.88
N VAL A 161 14.72 25.18 19.78
CA VAL A 161 13.90 26.09 18.95
C VAL A 161 12.49 26.30 19.51
N GLN A 162 11.94 25.38 20.32
CA GLN A 162 10.57 25.51 20.84
C GLN A 162 10.27 26.84 21.59
N PRO A 163 11.18 27.41 22.40
CA PRO A 163 10.94 28.70 23.06
C PRO A 163 10.68 29.86 22.11
N THR A 164 11.30 29.91 20.92
CA THR A 164 11.03 30.97 19.93
C THR A 164 9.66 30.79 19.29
N ARG A 165 9.29 29.55 18.95
CA ARG A 165 7.96 29.20 18.41
C ARG A 165 6.84 29.55 19.40
N ASP A 166 6.99 29.17 20.67
CA ASP A 166 6.04 29.51 21.73
C ASP A 166 6.04 31.01 22.06
N GLY A 167 7.19 31.69 21.96
CA GLY A 167 7.30 33.15 22.12
C GLY A 167 6.48 33.90 21.07
N LYS A 168 6.74 33.61 19.78
CA LYS A 168 5.97 34.14 18.65
C LYS A 168 4.47 33.89 18.82
N ARG A 169 4.06 32.66 19.19
CA ARG A 169 2.63 32.34 19.35
C ARG A 169 1.97 33.15 20.47
N LYS A 170 2.62 33.34 21.62
CA LYS A 170 2.09 34.16 22.73
C LYS A 170 1.82 35.60 22.29
N ILE A 171 2.75 36.23 21.57
CA ILE A 171 2.58 37.61 21.10
C ILE A 171 1.42 37.69 20.10
N THR A 172 1.31 36.73 19.18
CA THR A 172 0.13 36.61 18.27
C THR A 172 -1.18 36.43 19.03
N ASP A 173 -1.22 35.55 20.03
CA ASP A 173 -2.39 35.29 20.87
C ASP A 173 -2.80 36.55 21.67
N GLU A 174 -1.81 37.33 22.17
CA GLU A 174 -2.04 38.59 22.86
C GLU A 174 -2.53 39.71 21.93
N ILE A 175 -1.98 39.84 20.71
CA ILE A 175 -2.48 40.77 19.69
C ILE A 175 -3.94 40.46 19.32
N ALA A 176 -4.28 39.19 19.09
CA ALA A 176 -5.65 38.78 18.77
C ALA A 176 -6.62 39.07 19.94
N LYS A 177 -6.17 38.85 21.18
CA LYS A 177 -6.92 39.14 22.41
C LYS A 177 -7.06 40.64 22.70
N LEU A 178 -6.12 41.46 22.28
CA LEU A 178 -6.19 42.92 22.41
C LEU A 178 -7.12 43.50 21.32
N LYS A 179 -6.94 43.12 20.06
CA LYS A 179 -7.79 43.53 18.92
C LYS A 179 -9.27 43.20 19.09
N SER A 180 -9.60 42.15 19.84
CA SER A 180 -10.98 41.75 20.15
C SER A 180 -11.58 42.41 21.40
N LYS A 181 -10.82 43.25 22.12
CA LYS A 181 -11.28 43.96 23.34
C LYS A 181 -11.15 45.47 23.26
N GLU A 182 -10.02 45.95 22.75
CA GLU A 182 -9.63 47.36 22.70
C GLU A 182 -8.96 47.62 21.34
N PRO A 183 -9.74 47.77 20.24
CA PRO A 183 -9.18 47.87 18.89
C PRO A 183 -8.29 49.10 18.67
N GLU A 184 -8.46 50.16 19.47
CA GLU A 184 -7.65 51.39 19.44
C GLU A 184 -6.61 51.47 20.57
N SER A 185 -6.30 50.35 21.24
CA SER A 185 -5.33 50.33 22.35
C SER A 185 -3.92 50.68 21.85
N ALA A 186 -3.30 51.74 22.40
CA ALA A 186 -1.96 52.19 22.01
C ALA A 186 -0.84 51.15 22.23
N ARG A 187 -1.13 50.04 22.92
CA ARG A 187 -0.22 48.88 23.07
C ARG A 187 -0.18 47.97 21.84
N LEU A 188 -1.16 48.07 20.94
CA LEU A 188 -1.28 47.25 19.73
C LEU A 188 -0.06 47.40 18.79
N PRO A 189 0.36 48.62 18.36
CA PRO A 189 1.54 48.77 17.50
C PRO A 189 2.85 48.33 18.18
N VAL A 190 2.94 48.43 19.51
CA VAL A 190 4.11 47.95 20.29
C VAL A 190 4.20 46.42 20.21
N LEU A 191 3.09 45.71 20.44
CA LEU A 191 3.04 44.25 20.32
C LEU A 191 3.28 43.78 18.88
N GLU A 192 2.82 44.53 17.87
CA GLU A 192 3.12 44.22 16.46
C GLU A 192 4.61 44.39 16.13
N GLN A 193 5.28 45.39 16.70
CA GLN A 193 6.74 45.52 16.59
C GLN A 193 7.49 44.40 17.33
N GLU A 194 7.01 43.97 18.50
CA GLU A 194 7.54 42.80 19.21
C GLU A 194 7.31 41.50 18.42
N LEU A 195 6.18 41.35 17.72
CA LEU A 195 5.91 40.20 16.86
C LEU A 195 6.87 40.11 15.68
N VAL A 196 7.15 41.22 15.00
CA VAL A 196 8.14 41.27 13.90
C VAL A 196 9.51 40.85 14.38
N ARG A 197 9.92 41.29 15.58
CA ARG A 197 11.17 40.86 16.22
C ARG A 197 11.17 39.36 16.53
N ALA A 198 10.12 38.85 17.18
CA ALA A 198 10.01 37.42 17.52
C ALA A 198 9.91 36.52 16.27
N GLU A 199 9.36 37.03 15.17
CA GLU A 199 9.36 36.36 13.87
C GLU A 199 10.76 36.26 13.27
N ALA A 200 11.55 37.35 13.30
CA ALA A 200 12.94 37.33 12.86
C ALA A 200 13.81 36.38 13.71
N GLU A 201 13.68 36.44 15.04
CA GLU A 201 14.39 35.54 15.96
C GLU A 201 14.00 34.07 15.72
N ASN A 202 12.72 33.78 15.44
CA ASN A 202 12.30 32.43 15.07
C ASN A 202 12.83 32.00 13.69
N LEU A 203 12.82 32.86 12.67
CA LEU A 203 13.32 32.52 11.32
C LEU A 203 14.81 32.12 11.35
N VAL A 204 15.64 32.79 12.16
CA VAL A 204 17.04 32.41 12.37
C VAL A 204 17.15 31.04 13.05
N ALA A 205 16.32 30.77 14.05
CA ALA A 205 16.31 29.49 14.77
C ALA A 205 15.87 28.30 13.88
N GLU A 206 14.86 28.48 13.02
CA GLU A 206 14.41 27.46 12.05
C GLU A 206 15.47 27.21 10.96
N ALA A 207 16.19 28.25 10.52
CA ALA A 207 17.28 28.12 9.55
C ALA A 207 18.48 27.36 10.15
N GLN A 208 18.88 27.67 11.39
CA GLN A 208 19.91 26.92 12.13
C GLN A 208 19.50 25.45 12.31
N LEU A 209 18.25 25.19 12.72
CA LEU A 209 17.71 23.84 12.83
C LEU A 209 17.77 23.10 11.50
N THR A 210 17.40 23.74 10.39
CA THR A 210 17.41 23.14 9.05
C THR A 210 18.82 22.72 8.64
N ASN A 211 19.82 23.59 8.88
CA ASN A 211 21.22 23.31 8.57
C ASN A 211 21.76 22.15 9.42
N VAL A 212 21.60 22.22 10.75
CA VAL A 212 22.04 21.16 11.68
C VAL A 212 21.32 19.84 11.41
N THR A 213 20.05 19.87 11.03
CA THR A 213 19.30 18.66 10.64
C THR A 213 19.90 18.03 9.39
N ARG A 214 20.27 18.81 8.36
CA ARG A 214 20.90 18.28 7.13
C ARG A 214 22.30 17.72 7.41
N GLU A 215 23.12 18.46 8.16
CA GLU A 215 24.48 18.08 8.55
C GLU A 215 24.46 16.75 9.34
N LYS A 216 23.72 16.72 10.46
CA LYS A 216 23.69 15.57 11.37
C LYS A 216 22.88 14.39 10.82
N LEU A 217 21.98 14.60 9.86
CA LEU A 217 21.36 13.49 9.12
C LEU A 217 22.38 12.81 8.21
N LYS A 218 23.25 13.57 7.51
CA LYS A 218 24.34 12.96 6.73
C LYS A 218 25.27 12.20 7.69
N GLU A 219 25.89 12.88 8.64
CA GLU A 219 26.85 12.32 9.61
C GLU A 219 26.34 11.03 10.29
N SER A 220 25.06 10.97 10.66
CA SER A 220 24.46 9.78 11.25
C SER A 220 24.41 8.58 10.29
N TYR A 221 23.97 8.77 9.05
CA TYR A 221 23.78 7.67 8.11
C TYR A 221 25.07 7.29 7.38
N ASP A 222 25.98 8.23 7.18
CA ASP A 222 27.36 8.02 6.73
C ASP A 222 28.06 7.02 7.66
N ALA A 223 28.01 7.26 8.98
CA ALA A 223 28.53 6.34 10.00
C ALA A 223 27.81 4.99 10.06
N GLU A 224 26.47 4.97 9.94
CA GLU A 224 25.65 3.73 9.92
C GLU A 224 26.00 2.84 8.72
N PHE A 225 26.19 3.42 7.53
CA PHE A 225 26.56 2.67 6.33
C PHE A 225 28.02 2.21 6.34
N LEU A 226 28.97 3.04 6.78
CA LEU A 226 30.37 2.63 6.94
C LEU A 226 30.51 1.45 7.93
N ALA A 227 29.81 1.50 9.07
CA ALA A 227 29.77 0.40 10.02
C ALA A 227 29.10 -0.87 9.44
N THR A 228 28.13 -0.71 8.54
CA THR A 228 27.47 -1.83 7.84
C THR A 228 28.43 -2.52 6.87
N ILE A 229 29.24 -1.74 6.15
CA ILE A 229 30.28 -2.23 5.22
C ILE A 229 31.38 -2.97 5.99
N GLU A 230 31.96 -2.33 7.03
CA GLU A 230 33.00 -2.94 7.89
C GLU A 230 32.52 -4.26 8.52
N ARG A 231 31.27 -4.33 8.99
CA ARG A 231 30.67 -5.58 9.47
C ARG A 231 30.53 -6.63 8.36
N ALA A 232 30.03 -6.26 7.19
CA ALA A 232 29.78 -7.21 6.10
C ALA A 232 31.07 -7.86 5.60
N GLU A 233 32.12 -7.07 5.37
CA GLU A 233 33.40 -7.55 4.83
C GLU A 233 34.13 -8.45 5.82
N LYS A 234 34.19 -8.08 7.10
CA LYS A 234 34.80 -8.92 8.15
C LYS A 234 34.02 -10.21 8.38
N GLN A 235 32.68 -10.18 8.32
CA GLN A 235 31.88 -11.40 8.36
C GLN A 235 32.10 -12.28 7.12
N ILE A 236 32.38 -11.71 5.94
CA ILE A 236 32.76 -12.46 4.72
C ILE A 236 34.12 -13.14 4.90
N ILE A 237 35.13 -12.46 5.45
CA ILE A 237 36.45 -13.04 5.77
C ILE A 237 36.29 -14.24 6.73
N LEU A 238 35.63 -14.03 7.87
CA LEU A 238 35.38 -15.08 8.87
C LEU A 238 34.59 -16.27 8.27
N ALA A 239 33.56 -16.01 7.47
CA ALA A 239 32.76 -17.07 6.84
C ALA A 239 33.55 -17.88 5.80
N ARG A 240 34.48 -17.25 5.05
CA ARG A 240 35.38 -17.95 4.12
C ARG A 240 36.29 -18.93 4.86
N HIS A 241 36.89 -18.50 5.97
CA HIS A 241 37.77 -19.37 6.78
C HIS A 241 36.99 -20.43 7.56
N GLY A 242 35.81 -20.11 8.09
CA GLY A 242 34.88 -21.10 8.65
C GLY A 242 34.52 -22.22 7.66
N ARG A 243 34.35 -21.90 6.37
CA ARG A 243 34.19 -22.91 5.33
C ARG A 243 35.47 -23.71 5.04
N ARG A 244 36.66 -23.08 5.04
CA ARG A 244 37.94 -23.78 4.89
C ARG A 244 38.13 -24.85 5.99
N LEU A 245 37.71 -24.57 7.22
CA LEU A 245 37.74 -25.53 8.34
C LEU A 245 36.82 -26.73 8.09
N LEU A 246 35.58 -26.51 7.64
CA LEU A 246 34.63 -27.59 7.35
C LEU A 246 35.11 -28.52 6.23
N HIS A 247 35.89 -28.01 5.28
CA HIS A 247 36.51 -28.81 4.21
C HIS A 247 37.69 -29.69 4.68
N LEU A 248 37.99 -29.75 5.99
CA LEU A 248 38.94 -30.71 6.59
C LEU A 248 38.29 -31.97 7.16
N LEU A 249 36.95 -32.08 7.10
CA LEU A 249 36.21 -33.26 7.54
C LEU A 249 36.03 -34.26 6.38
N ASP A 250 36.35 -35.53 6.64
CA ASP A 250 36.00 -36.65 5.76
C ASP A 250 34.51 -37.00 5.94
N ASP A 251 33.70 -36.75 4.90
CA ASP A 251 32.27 -37.06 4.86
C ASP A 251 31.96 -38.44 4.23
N THR A 252 33.00 -39.23 3.92
CA THR A 252 32.85 -40.59 3.36
C THR A 252 31.98 -41.47 4.28
N PRO A 253 30.92 -42.12 3.75
CA PRO A 253 30.04 -42.96 4.54
C PRO A 253 30.73 -44.26 4.98
N VAL A 254 30.74 -44.52 6.29
CA VAL A 254 31.40 -45.69 6.90
C VAL A 254 30.44 -46.89 6.93
N VAL A 255 30.90 -48.06 6.50
CA VAL A 255 30.13 -49.32 6.55
C VAL A 255 30.34 -49.99 7.92
N PRO A 256 29.32 -50.65 8.52
CA PRO A 256 29.48 -51.34 9.80
C PRO A 256 30.57 -52.42 9.78
N GLY A 257 31.72 -52.09 10.36
CA GLY A 257 32.93 -52.92 10.39
C GLY A 257 34.21 -52.15 10.07
N ASP A 258 34.10 -51.06 9.30
CA ASP A 258 35.24 -50.20 8.96
C ASP A 258 35.58 -49.22 10.10
N GLN A 259 36.85 -48.80 10.16
CA GLN A 259 37.33 -47.71 11.02
C GLN A 259 37.46 -46.43 10.20
N ARG A 260 37.14 -45.27 10.78
CA ARG A 260 37.38 -43.97 10.17
C ARG A 260 38.89 -43.72 9.98
N HIS A 261 39.24 -42.97 8.94
CA HIS A 261 40.62 -42.51 8.73
C HIS A 261 41.09 -41.66 9.93
N PRO A 262 42.31 -41.87 10.46
CA PRO A 262 42.85 -41.03 11.53
C PRO A 262 42.95 -39.55 11.14
N TYR A 263 42.60 -38.65 12.05
CA TYR A 263 42.54 -37.21 11.75
C TYR A 263 43.94 -36.59 11.62
N ALA A 264 44.34 -36.28 10.38
CA ALA A 264 45.66 -35.71 10.07
C ALA A 264 45.69 -34.17 10.03
N HIS A 265 44.54 -33.49 9.99
CA HIS A 265 44.45 -32.09 9.57
C HIS A 265 44.56 -31.04 10.69
N ALA A 266 44.78 -31.43 11.96
CA ALA A 266 44.84 -30.51 13.10
C ALA A 266 45.82 -29.32 12.93
N GLY A 267 46.98 -29.55 12.30
CA GLY A 267 47.94 -28.48 11.98
C GLY A 267 47.42 -27.50 10.92
N GLN A 268 46.66 -28.00 9.95
CA GLN A 268 46.04 -27.21 8.88
C GLN A 268 44.82 -26.43 9.41
N ALA A 269 44.01 -27.02 10.29
CA ALA A 269 42.90 -26.35 10.98
C ALA A 269 43.40 -25.16 11.81
N ARG A 270 44.53 -25.34 12.52
CA ARG A 270 45.19 -24.26 13.25
C ARG A 270 45.71 -23.16 12.33
N GLN A 271 46.31 -23.51 11.20
CA GLN A 271 46.79 -22.50 10.26
C GLN A 271 45.64 -21.67 9.65
N ILE A 272 44.49 -22.28 9.36
CA ILE A 272 43.31 -21.54 8.86
C ILE A 272 42.80 -20.51 9.87
N LEU A 273 42.98 -20.70 11.18
CA LEU A 273 42.68 -19.66 12.18
C LEU A 273 43.73 -18.54 12.18
N ASN A 274 45.02 -18.85 12.01
CA ASN A 274 46.06 -17.83 11.86
C ASN A 274 45.79 -16.98 10.61
N ASP A 275 45.50 -17.62 9.47
CA ASP A 275 45.13 -16.95 8.21
C ASP A 275 43.90 -16.03 8.40
N ALA A 276 42.95 -16.41 9.26
CA ALA A 276 41.77 -15.61 9.57
C ALA A 276 42.06 -14.41 10.49
N GLU A 277 43.01 -14.55 11.42
CA GLU A 277 43.48 -13.45 12.28
C GLU A 277 44.29 -12.43 11.47
N ASP A 278 45.17 -12.89 10.57
CA ASP A 278 45.95 -12.03 9.68
C ASP A 278 45.05 -11.34 8.61
N ASP A 279 44.14 -12.04 7.93
CA ASP A 279 43.19 -11.42 6.97
C ASP A 279 42.30 -10.34 7.63
N LEU A 280 41.84 -10.57 8.88
CA LEU A 280 41.04 -9.58 9.63
C LEU A 280 41.85 -8.36 10.08
N ARG A 281 43.16 -8.55 10.26
CA ARG A 281 44.10 -7.51 10.71
C ARG A 281 44.58 -6.64 9.55
N ASP A 282 44.79 -7.24 8.38
CA ASP A 282 45.20 -6.55 7.16
C ASP A 282 44.01 -5.91 6.42
N TRP A 283 42.76 -6.24 6.80
CA TRP A 283 41.56 -5.55 6.33
C TRP A 283 41.64 -4.03 6.52
N GLN A 284 41.34 -3.31 5.45
CA GLN A 284 41.19 -1.85 5.41
C GLN A 284 39.93 -1.54 4.59
N PRO A 285 39.18 -0.48 4.93
CA PRO A 285 38.03 -0.07 4.14
C PRO A 285 38.47 0.39 2.75
N GLU A 286 37.71 0.05 1.71
CA GLU A 286 37.92 0.61 0.37
C GLU A 286 37.72 2.14 0.40
N SER A 287 38.57 2.89 -0.28
CA SER A 287 38.54 4.36 -0.26
C SER A 287 37.78 4.96 -1.46
N ASP A 288 36.74 5.74 -1.16
CA ASP A 288 35.86 6.46 -2.11
C ASP A 288 36.56 7.59 -2.92
N ASP A 289 37.89 7.63 -2.95
CA ASP A 289 38.68 8.72 -3.53
C ASP A 289 38.56 8.85 -5.06
N GLN A 290 37.94 7.89 -5.76
CA GLN A 290 37.72 7.93 -7.21
C GLN A 290 36.59 8.88 -7.66
N HIS A 291 35.91 9.57 -6.74
CA HIS A 291 34.72 10.39 -7.06
C HIS A 291 34.76 11.85 -6.59
N GLN A 292 35.94 12.41 -6.25
CA GLN A 292 36.05 13.83 -5.81
C GLN A 292 36.73 14.81 -6.79
N GLU A 293 37.47 14.36 -7.82
CA GLU A 293 38.25 15.30 -8.66
C GLU A 293 37.44 16.16 -9.65
N GLU A 294 36.27 15.71 -10.14
CA GLU A 294 35.51 16.47 -11.16
C GLU A 294 34.60 17.60 -10.63
N ALA A 295 34.49 17.77 -9.30
CA ALA A 295 33.55 18.71 -8.67
C ALA A 295 34.21 19.98 -8.07
N GLY A 296 35.32 20.45 -8.66
CA GLY A 296 36.33 21.26 -7.94
C GLY A 296 36.81 22.59 -8.56
N HIS A 297 36.01 23.36 -9.31
CA HIS A 297 36.42 24.70 -9.76
C HIS A 297 35.39 25.80 -9.42
N GLY A 298 35.60 26.48 -8.28
CA GLY A 298 34.67 27.50 -7.78
C GLY A 298 35.05 28.18 -6.46
N GLN A 299 36.34 28.40 -6.18
CA GLN A 299 36.76 29.07 -4.94
C GLN A 299 36.19 30.49 -4.83
N LYS A 300 35.54 30.79 -3.70
CA LYS A 300 35.40 32.16 -3.17
C LYS A 300 35.65 32.17 -1.66
N GLN A 301 36.66 32.94 -1.26
CA GLN A 301 36.98 33.21 0.15
C GLN A 301 35.97 34.18 0.78
N PRO A 302 35.79 34.19 2.11
CA PRO A 302 34.81 35.04 2.78
C PRO A 302 35.28 36.50 2.84
N ALA A 303 34.43 37.44 2.42
CA ALA A 303 34.67 38.87 2.59
C ALA A 303 34.24 39.33 3.99
N GLN A 304 35.12 40.01 4.72
CA GLN A 304 34.79 40.68 5.98
C GLN A 304 34.07 42.01 5.70
N LEU A 305 33.05 42.35 6.51
CA LEU A 305 32.52 43.72 6.53
C LEU A 305 33.34 44.59 7.50
N GLN A 306 33.78 45.74 7.00
CA GLN A 306 34.10 46.93 7.79
C GLN A 306 33.42 48.15 7.16
N SER A 307 33.24 49.21 7.96
CA SER A 307 32.55 50.45 7.58
C SER A 307 32.97 51.58 8.53
N PRO A 308 32.73 52.87 8.21
CA PRO A 308 32.66 53.52 6.89
C PRO A 308 33.56 54.80 6.85
N THR A 309 33.33 55.69 5.86
CA THR A 309 33.91 57.05 5.70
C THR A 309 35.36 57.10 5.16
N SER A 310 35.87 58.15 4.50
CA SER A 310 35.35 59.51 4.18
C SER A 310 35.98 60.10 2.89
N SER A 311 35.30 61.04 2.21
CA SER A 311 35.82 61.98 1.16
C SER A 311 36.51 61.40 -0.10
N GLY A 312 36.62 62.10 -1.25
CA GLY A 312 36.12 63.42 -1.67
C GLY A 312 37.12 64.11 -2.63
N PHE A 313 36.63 64.83 -3.67
CA PHE A 313 37.39 65.44 -4.79
C PHE A 313 38.07 64.42 -5.75
N GLY A 314 38.26 64.71 -7.06
CA GLY A 314 37.71 65.77 -7.92
C GLY A 314 38.56 66.05 -9.19
N GLU A 315 37.92 66.12 -10.37
CA GLU A 315 38.43 66.69 -11.65
C GLU A 315 39.63 65.97 -12.33
N GLN A 316 39.96 66.08 -13.64
CA GLN A 316 39.30 66.61 -14.86
C GLN A 316 39.98 66.02 -16.14
N ASN A 317 39.24 65.85 -17.25
CA ASN A 317 39.74 65.73 -18.67
C ASN A 317 40.71 64.56 -19.04
N THR A 318 40.94 64.18 -20.31
CA THR A 318 40.65 64.83 -21.62
C THR A 318 40.23 63.82 -22.72
N GLN A 319 39.80 64.35 -23.87
CA GLN A 319 39.18 63.75 -25.06
C GLN A 319 39.97 62.68 -25.87
N GLU A 320 39.21 61.74 -26.48
CA GLU A 320 39.03 61.48 -27.95
C GLU A 320 40.20 61.68 -28.96
N PRO A 321 40.26 60.90 -30.07
CA PRO A 321 39.26 60.99 -31.15
C PRO A 321 38.78 59.63 -31.75
N ALA A 322 37.91 59.71 -32.77
CA ALA A 322 37.36 58.60 -33.56
C ALA A 322 37.43 58.88 -35.09
N SER A 323 36.87 57.97 -35.90
CA SER A 323 36.64 58.01 -37.38
C SER A 323 37.88 58.13 -38.31
N ASP A 324 37.86 57.78 -39.61
CA ASP A 324 37.12 56.83 -40.50
C ASP A 324 37.97 56.74 -41.82
N ASP A 325 37.79 55.92 -42.87
CA ASP A 325 36.82 54.91 -43.36
C ASP A 325 37.63 53.84 -44.18
N ILE A 326 37.01 52.76 -44.68
CA ILE A 326 36.97 52.41 -46.14
C ILE A 326 36.31 51.03 -46.41
N TYR A 327 35.22 51.10 -47.16
CA TYR A 327 34.58 50.07 -48.02
C TYR A 327 33.73 48.92 -47.42
N ALA A 328 32.51 48.86 -47.96
CA ALA A 328 31.51 47.78 -47.94
C ALA A 328 31.23 47.38 -49.44
N PRO A 329 30.17 46.63 -49.87
CA PRO A 329 28.97 46.23 -49.13
C PRO A 329 28.33 44.84 -49.43
N SER A 330 27.31 44.53 -48.62
CA SER A 330 26.06 43.81 -48.96
C SER A 330 26.05 42.28 -49.12
N GLY A 331 24.91 41.68 -48.73
CA GLY A 331 24.56 40.26 -48.93
C GLY A 331 24.08 39.59 -47.63
N HIS A 332 22.78 39.29 -47.49
CA HIS A 332 22.20 38.79 -46.25
C HIS A 332 21.34 37.52 -46.46
N ALA A 333 21.27 36.70 -45.40
CA ALA A 333 20.38 35.55 -45.20
C ALA A 333 20.52 34.31 -46.13
N GLY A 334 20.87 33.17 -45.52
CA GLY A 334 20.83 31.85 -46.16
C GLY A 334 21.02 30.71 -45.14
N HIS A 335 20.26 29.63 -45.29
CA HIS A 335 20.34 28.40 -44.48
C HIS A 335 21.73 27.77 -44.49
N VAL A 336 22.17 27.24 -43.34
CA VAL A 336 23.09 26.07 -43.29
C VAL A 336 22.60 25.11 -42.20
N VAL A 337 22.52 23.83 -42.54
CA VAL A 337 22.61 22.69 -41.62
C VAL A 337 23.93 22.03 -41.94
N GLU A 338 24.76 21.73 -40.94
CA GLU A 338 26.05 21.08 -41.16
C GLU A 338 26.30 19.99 -40.10
N THR A 339 26.94 18.92 -40.54
CA THR A 339 27.25 17.68 -39.81
C THR A 339 28.65 17.21 -40.20
N THR A 340 29.11 16.09 -39.60
CA THR A 340 30.38 15.37 -39.91
C THR A 340 31.68 16.07 -39.47
N ALA A 341 32.76 15.36 -39.09
CA ALA A 341 32.94 13.93 -38.74
C ALA A 341 34.14 13.80 -37.77
N VAL A 342 34.49 12.63 -37.24
CA VAL A 342 35.49 11.64 -37.75
C VAL A 342 35.62 10.57 -36.62
N GLN A 343 35.80 9.25 -36.80
CA GLN A 343 36.62 8.47 -37.75
C GLN A 343 36.09 7.03 -37.99
N ASN A 344 36.61 6.41 -39.07
CA ASN A 344 36.62 5.00 -39.57
C ASN A 344 36.34 3.82 -38.58
N SER A 345 35.99 2.58 -39.02
CA SER A 345 36.43 1.87 -40.25
C SER A 345 35.58 0.67 -40.72
N GLN A 346 35.60 0.39 -42.04
CA GLN A 346 35.32 -0.89 -42.76
C GLN A 346 33.90 -1.52 -42.62
N GLY A 347 33.28 -2.05 -43.69
CA GLY A 347 33.60 -1.99 -45.12
C GLY A 347 32.81 -3.01 -45.99
N GLU A 348 32.33 -2.57 -47.15
CA GLU A 348 31.94 -3.36 -48.35
C GLU A 348 30.72 -4.33 -48.25
N HIS A 349 29.85 -4.53 -49.25
CA HIS A 349 29.56 -3.81 -50.51
C HIS A 349 28.08 -4.03 -50.94
N GLU A 350 27.57 -3.16 -51.84
CA GLU A 350 26.54 -3.31 -52.91
C GLU A 350 25.62 -4.58 -53.01
N SER A 351 24.39 -4.56 -53.58
CA SER A 351 23.47 -3.53 -54.17
C SER A 351 22.09 -4.24 -54.46
N VAL A 352 21.05 -3.79 -55.19
CA VAL A 352 20.76 -2.63 -56.09
C VAL A 352 19.23 -2.31 -56.13
N GLU A 353 18.75 -1.67 -57.20
CA GLU A 353 17.37 -1.29 -57.57
C GLU A 353 16.38 -2.47 -57.83
N GLY A 354 15.06 -2.30 -58.00
CA GLY A 354 14.19 -1.10 -57.93
C GLY A 354 12.92 -1.18 -58.81
N MET A 355 12.16 -0.07 -58.90
CA MET A 355 11.04 0.22 -59.85
C MET A 355 9.69 -0.56 -59.78
N ARG A 356 8.58 0.22 -59.66
CA ARG A 356 7.23 0.14 -60.31
C ARG A 356 6.48 -1.21 -60.40
N GLY A 357 5.14 -1.30 -60.24
CA GLY A 357 4.12 -0.33 -59.84
C GLY A 357 2.76 -0.46 -60.57
N ARG A 358 1.65 -0.19 -59.84
CA ARG A 358 0.22 -0.04 -60.27
C ARG A 358 -0.59 -1.28 -60.73
N ARG A 359 -1.82 -1.36 -60.17
CA ARG A 359 -3.01 -2.17 -60.58
C ARG A 359 -2.79 -3.70 -60.54
N GLY A 360 -3.66 -4.52 -59.96
CA GLY A 360 -5.04 -4.31 -59.52
C GLY A 360 -5.93 -5.41 -60.12
N GLY A 361 -6.56 -6.23 -59.28
CA GLY A 361 -7.35 -7.38 -59.70
C GLY A 361 -7.40 -8.45 -58.61
N ASP A 362 -8.57 -8.60 -57.99
CA ASP A 362 -8.98 -9.83 -57.30
C ASP A 362 -9.50 -10.80 -58.39
N PRO A 363 -9.13 -12.09 -58.34
CA PRO A 363 -10.20 -13.05 -58.06
C PRO A 363 -9.79 -14.22 -57.16
N SER A 364 -10.81 -14.91 -56.69
CA SER A 364 -10.75 -15.98 -55.68
C SER A 364 -10.55 -17.40 -56.24
N VAL A 365 -10.29 -18.33 -55.29
CA VAL A 365 -10.28 -19.80 -55.40
C VAL A 365 -9.05 -20.42 -56.10
N GLY A 366 -8.39 -21.33 -55.38
CA GLY A 366 -7.24 -22.10 -55.86
C GLY A 366 -6.78 -23.13 -54.81
N GLU A 367 -7.49 -24.25 -54.71
CA GLU A 367 -7.19 -25.34 -53.78
C GLU A 367 -6.02 -26.20 -54.27
N VAL A 368 -5.05 -26.49 -53.40
CA VAL A 368 -4.02 -27.52 -53.64
C VAL A 368 -3.84 -28.34 -52.38
N SER A 369 -4.14 -29.63 -52.46
CA SER A 369 -3.82 -30.62 -51.44
C SER A 369 -2.73 -31.56 -51.96
N VAL A 370 -1.83 -31.97 -51.06
CA VAL A 370 -0.94 -33.13 -51.23
C VAL A 370 -1.02 -33.93 -49.94
N VAL A 371 -1.14 -35.25 -50.07
CA VAL A 371 -1.48 -36.17 -48.97
C VAL A 371 -0.57 -37.38 -49.01
N ASP A 372 -0.01 -37.74 -47.86
CA ASP A 372 0.28 -39.10 -47.40
C ASP A 372 0.61 -38.98 -45.89
N GLY A 373 0.32 -39.94 -45.00
CA GLY A 373 -0.21 -41.30 -45.14
C GLY A 373 0.53 -42.18 -44.11
N VAL A 374 -0.06 -42.58 -42.98
CA VAL A 374 -0.80 -43.84 -42.70
C VAL A 374 -1.23 -43.71 -41.22
N VAL A 375 -2.49 -43.82 -40.76
CA VAL A 375 -3.60 -44.79 -40.93
C VAL A 375 -3.49 -46.06 -40.07
N LEU A 376 -4.34 -46.14 -39.03
CA LEU A 376 -5.10 -47.31 -38.52
C LEU A 376 -6.03 -46.79 -37.39
N ASN A 377 -7.32 -46.47 -37.57
CA ASN A 377 -8.48 -47.29 -38.00
C ASN A 377 -8.75 -48.41 -36.94
N ARG A 378 -9.90 -48.56 -36.27
CA ARG A 378 -11.35 -48.48 -36.61
C ARG A 378 -12.20 -48.22 -35.32
N HIS A 379 -13.51 -47.95 -35.27
CA HIS A 379 -14.59 -47.71 -36.27
C HIS A 379 -15.76 -46.89 -35.63
N ARG A 380 -16.75 -46.46 -36.44
CA ARG A 380 -17.92 -45.65 -36.04
C ARG A 380 -19.21 -46.14 -36.73
N VAL A 381 -20.28 -46.38 -35.97
CA VAL A 381 -21.72 -46.43 -36.36
C VAL A 381 -22.50 -46.07 -35.08
N VAL A 382 -23.26 -44.98 -34.91
CA VAL A 382 -24.35 -44.33 -35.67
C VAL A 382 -25.69 -45.08 -35.59
N VAL A 383 -26.55 -44.64 -34.67
CA VAL A 383 -28.03 -44.69 -34.78
C VAL A 383 -28.57 -43.40 -34.15
N ASP A 384 -29.79 -42.98 -34.52
CA ASP A 384 -30.36 -41.67 -34.23
C ASP A 384 -31.74 -41.77 -33.54
N ALA A 385 -32.19 -40.66 -32.94
CA ALA A 385 -33.58 -40.28 -32.64
C ALA A 385 -34.42 -40.94 -31.51
N LYS A 386 -35.04 -40.06 -30.70
CA LYS A 386 -36.47 -39.98 -30.28
C LYS A 386 -37.04 -40.66 -28.99
N THR A 387 -37.55 -39.78 -28.12
CA THR A 387 -38.82 -39.76 -27.34
C THR A 387 -39.19 -40.80 -26.26
N GLU A 388 -39.45 -40.25 -25.05
CA GLU A 388 -40.63 -40.42 -24.17
C GLU A 388 -40.87 -41.70 -23.30
N THR A 389 -40.61 -41.53 -21.99
CA THR A 389 -41.62 -41.42 -20.89
C THR A 389 -42.51 -42.63 -20.46
N GLN A 390 -42.47 -42.95 -19.13
CA GLN A 390 -43.45 -43.71 -18.30
C GLN A 390 -43.61 -45.24 -18.53
N SER A 391 -44.12 -46.08 -17.59
CA SER A 391 -44.23 -46.03 -16.11
C SER A 391 -44.68 -47.40 -15.50
N ALA A 392 -44.60 -47.55 -14.15
CA ALA A 392 -45.29 -48.54 -13.29
C ALA A 392 -44.91 -50.06 -13.45
N THR A 393 -45.11 -51.00 -12.52
CA THR A 393 -45.50 -51.05 -11.07
C THR A 393 -44.73 -52.24 -10.39
N GLN A 394 -44.98 -52.88 -9.22
CA GLN A 394 -46.02 -52.90 -8.18
C GLN A 394 -45.44 -53.38 -6.80
N GLN A 395 -46.30 -53.74 -5.83
CA GLN A 395 -45.96 -54.38 -4.53
C GLN A 395 -47.05 -55.38 -4.11
N GLN A 396 -46.75 -56.32 -3.18
CA GLN A 396 -47.53 -56.79 -1.99
C GLN A 396 -46.90 -58.10 -1.40
N LEU A 397 -46.63 -58.21 -0.08
CA LEU A 397 -47.39 -58.88 1.04
C LEU A 397 -47.44 -60.44 0.93
N GLU A 398 -47.46 -61.32 1.96
CA GLU A 398 -47.54 -61.32 3.47
C GLU A 398 -47.19 -62.77 3.98
N GLU A 399 -46.99 -63.23 5.24
CA GLU A 399 -46.81 -62.70 6.63
C GLU A 399 -46.22 -63.83 7.57
N SER A 400 -45.81 -63.51 8.83
CA SER A 400 -45.74 -64.40 10.04
C SER A 400 -44.79 -65.63 10.14
N PRO A 401 -44.57 -66.26 11.34
CA PRO A 401 -44.39 -65.72 12.71
C PRO A 401 -43.19 -66.35 13.52
N THR A 402 -43.14 -66.13 14.85
CA THR A 402 -41.98 -66.31 15.77
C THR A 402 -41.82 -67.67 16.48
N VAL A 403 -40.57 -68.13 16.72
CA VAL A 403 -40.16 -69.06 17.82
C VAL A 403 -38.76 -68.67 18.37
N VAL A 404 -38.46 -68.99 19.65
CA VAL A 404 -37.21 -68.63 20.37
C VAL A 404 -36.47 -69.86 20.93
N THR A 405 -35.17 -69.96 20.67
CA THR A 405 -34.12 -70.53 21.56
C THR A 405 -32.79 -69.79 21.28
N GLY A 406 -31.77 -69.86 22.14
CA GLY A 406 -30.58 -69.04 21.94
C GLY A 406 -29.26 -69.56 22.51
N SER A 407 -28.17 -69.04 21.91
CA SER A 407 -26.78 -68.97 22.41
C SER A 407 -26.02 -70.29 22.65
N PRO A 408 -24.67 -70.33 22.52
CA PRO A 408 -23.75 -69.18 22.63
C PRO A 408 -22.59 -69.06 21.61
N ILE A 409 -21.95 -67.89 21.62
CA ILE A 409 -20.54 -67.57 21.27
C ILE A 409 -20.06 -67.89 19.82
N GLY A 410 -19.68 -66.83 19.09
CA GLY A 410 -19.04 -66.94 17.77
C GLY A 410 -18.81 -65.61 17.03
N ARG A 411 -18.43 -64.53 17.73
CA ARG A 411 -18.55 -63.15 17.22
C ARG A 411 -17.35 -62.68 16.37
N THR A 412 -17.18 -63.23 15.18
CA THR A 412 -16.23 -62.72 14.15
C THR A 412 -16.74 -61.44 13.51
N SER A 413 -16.47 -60.29 14.14
CA SER A 413 -16.81 -58.98 13.59
C SER A 413 -15.93 -58.66 12.37
N ARG A 414 -16.50 -58.78 11.16
CA ARG A 414 -15.91 -58.19 9.94
C ARG A 414 -15.94 -56.66 10.07
N ARG A 415 -14.79 -56.06 10.41
CA ARG A 415 -14.61 -54.60 10.32
C ARG A 415 -14.76 -54.17 8.86
N SER A 416 -15.85 -53.47 8.56
CA SER A 416 -15.88 -52.57 7.40
C SER A 416 -14.92 -51.42 7.68
N TYR A 417 -13.86 -51.32 6.89
CA TYR A 417 -13.02 -50.11 6.89
C TYR A 417 -13.83 -49.00 6.23
N ALA A 418 -14.29 -48.04 7.04
CA ALA A 418 -14.78 -46.78 6.49
C ALA A 418 -13.60 -46.09 5.79
N SER A 419 -13.71 -45.88 4.47
CA SER A 419 -12.77 -45.04 3.74
C SER A 419 -12.91 -43.62 4.29
N ALA A 420 -11.86 -43.11 4.93
CA ALA A 420 -11.79 -41.69 5.28
C ALA A 420 -11.96 -40.86 3.99
N SER A 421 -12.87 -39.89 4.01
CA SER A 421 -13.02 -38.95 2.90
C SER A 421 -11.73 -38.13 2.79
N LYS A 422 -11.04 -38.23 1.65
CA LYS A 422 -9.85 -37.40 1.38
C LYS A 422 -10.20 -35.93 1.58
N PRO A 423 -9.31 -35.11 2.20
CA PRO A 423 -9.56 -33.69 2.39
C PRO A 423 -9.78 -33.01 1.04
N ASP A 424 -10.77 -32.11 0.95
CA ASP A 424 -11.05 -31.39 -0.29
C ASP A 424 -10.14 -30.16 -0.40
N ILE A 425 -8.96 -30.37 -0.99
CA ILE A 425 -7.85 -29.40 -1.04
C ILE A 425 -7.92 -28.53 -2.31
N TYR A 426 -7.85 -27.21 -2.14
CA TYR A 426 -7.84 -26.20 -3.19
C TYR A 426 -6.60 -25.30 -3.06
N ASP A 427 -6.11 -24.81 -4.20
CA ASP A 427 -5.06 -23.79 -4.25
C ASP A 427 -5.57 -22.44 -3.75
N VAL A 428 -6.74 -22.01 -4.24
CA VAL A 428 -7.35 -20.74 -3.84
C VAL A 428 -8.82 -20.96 -3.48
N VAL A 429 -9.17 -20.65 -2.24
CA VAL A 429 -10.58 -20.60 -1.79
C VAL A 429 -10.96 -19.14 -1.62
N CYS A 430 -11.91 -18.65 -2.42
CA CYS A 430 -12.41 -17.29 -2.34
C CYS A 430 -13.77 -17.25 -1.65
N VAL A 431 -13.87 -16.51 -0.54
CA VAL A 431 -15.13 -16.27 0.18
C VAL A 431 -15.68 -14.92 -0.27
N GLY A 432 -16.87 -14.93 -0.88
CA GLY A 432 -17.56 -13.75 -1.42
C GLY A 432 -17.63 -13.75 -2.95
N GLY A 433 -18.82 -14.04 -3.49
CA GLY A 433 -19.21 -13.91 -4.90
C GLY A 433 -19.50 -12.48 -5.35
N GLY A 434 -18.93 -11.49 -4.65
CA GLY A 434 -19.00 -10.09 -5.06
C GLY A 434 -18.09 -9.77 -6.25
N PRO A 435 -18.13 -8.51 -6.77
CA PRO A 435 -17.29 -8.08 -7.89
C PRO A 435 -15.78 -8.27 -7.69
N ALA A 436 -15.28 -8.31 -6.46
CA ALA A 436 -13.85 -8.56 -6.19
C ALA A 436 -13.50 -10.05 -6.38
N GLY A 437 -14.20 -10.95 -5.67
CA GLY A 437 -13.93 -12.39 -5.72
C GLY A 437 -14.19 -13.00 -7.10
N LEU A 438 -15.29 -12.59 -7.75
CA LEU A 438 -15.58 -13.02 -9.13
C LEU A 438 -14.51 -12.53 -10.12
N SER A 439 -14.02 -11.29 -10.00
CA SER A 439 -12.92 -10.80 -10.83
C SER A 439 -11.62 -11.56 -10.59
N LEU A 440 -11.29 -11.89 -9.34
CA LEU A 440 -10.05 -12.60 -9.01
C LEU A 440 -10.05 -14.00 -9.61
N LEU A 441 -11.12 -14.77 -9.38
CA LEU A 441 -11.23 -16.09 -9.97
C LEU A 441 -11.27 -16.01 -11.50
N THR A 442 -11.92 -15.01 -12.09
CA THR A 442 -11.91 -14.81 -13.54
C THR A 442 -10.50 -14.52 -14.06
N ALA A 443 -9.72 -13.68 -13.37
CA ALA A 443 -8.33 -13.39 -13.73
C ALA A 443 -7.43 -14.63 -13.65
N LEU A 444 -7.53 -15.41 -12.56
CA LEU A 444 -6.76 -16.64 -12.37
C LEU A 444 -7.14 -17.74 -13.37
N ARG A 445 -8.42 -17.89 -13.71
CA ARG A 445 -8.85 -18.86 -14.73
C ARG A 445 -8.54 -18.41 -16.17
N ALA A 446 -8.48 -17.10 -16.43
CA ALA A 446 -8.19 -16.55 -17.76
C ALA A 446 -6.70 -16.46 -18.10
N ASN A 447 -5.81 -16.41 -17.10
CA ASN A 447 -4.37 -16.37 -17.31
C ASN A 447 -3.81 -17.79 -17.51
N PRO A 448 -3.05 -18.08 -18.59
CA PRO A 448 -2.49 -19.41 -18.85
C PRO A 448 -1.69 -19.99 -17.66
N VAL A 449 -0.87 -19.18 -16.99
CA VAL A 449 0.02 -19.60 -15.88
C VAL A 449 -0.77 -20.10 -14.68
N THR A 450 -1.87 -19.42 -14.33
CA THR A 450 -2.69 -19.73 -13.14
C THR A 450 -3.95 -20.54 -13.46
N SER A 451 -4.25 -20.77 -14.74
CA SER A 451 -5.35 -21.64 -15.21
C SER A 451 -5.21 -23.13 -14.80
N GLY A 452 -4.04 -23.54 -14.31
CA GLY A 452 -3.83 -24.85 -13.69
C GLY A 452 -4.31 -24.97 -12.23
N LEU A 453 -4.50 -23.85 -11.52
CA LEU A 453 -4.86 -23.85 -10.09
C LEU A 453 -6.28 -24.38 -9.87
N ARG A 454 -6.44 -25.24 -8.86
CA ARG A 454 -7.76 -25.74 -8.42
C ARG A 454 -8.38 -24.71 -7.48
N VAL A 455 -9.39 -23.99 -7.95
CA VAL A 455 -9.97 -22.86 -7.20
C VAL A 455 -11.44 -23.08 -6.83
N ALA A 456 -11.86 -22.51 -5.70
CA ALA A 456 -13.22 -22.54 -5.20
C ALA A 456 -13.78 -21.13 -4.96
N LEU A 457 -15.09 -20.98 -5.18
CA LEU A 457 -15.88 -19.82 -4.78
C LEU A 457 -16.90 -20.24 -3.72
N ILE A 458 -16.98 -19.50 -2.62
CA ILE A 458 -18.00 -19.67 -1.57
C ILE A 458 -18.83 -18.39 -1.51
N GLU A 459 -20.14 -18.48 -1.72
CA GLU A 459 -21.08 -17.36 -1.61
C GLU A 459 -22.33 -17.80 -0.82
N ALA A 460 -22.77 -16.96 0.13
CA ALA A 460 -23.93 -17.24 0.97
C ALA A 460 -25.27 -17.00 0.26
N GLN A 461 -25.26 -16.24 -0.84
CA GLN A 461 -26.41 -15.99 -1.71
C GLN A 461 -26.50 -16.99 -2.88
N ASP A 462 -27.66 -17.01 -3.52
CA ASP A 462 -27.94 -17.72 -4.76
C ASP A 462 -27.37 -16.96 -5.97
N LEU A 463 -26.35 -17.54 -6.62
CA LEU A 463 -25.69 -16.96 -7.79
C LEU A 463 -26.47 -17.22 -9.09
N SER A 464 -27.39 -18.20 -9.12
CA SER A 464 -28.22 -18.47 -10.31
C SER A 464 -29.08 -17.25 -10.68
N LYS A 465 -29.62 -16.54 -9.67
CA LYS A 465 -30.37 -15.28 -9.82
C LYS A 465 -29.54 -14.15 -10.44
N THR A 466 -28.22 -14.16 -10.23
CA THR A 466 -27.28 -13.16 -10.77
C THR A 466 -26.80 -13.56 -12.17
N SER A 467 -26.58 -14.85 -12.40
CA SER A 467 -26.27 -15.39 -13.74
C SER A 467 -27.42 -15.14 -14.72
N GLN A 468 -28.65 -15.45 -14.32
CA GLN A 468 -29.88 -15.27 -15.11
C GLN A 468 -30.44 -13.83 -15.06
N TRP A 469 -29.72 -12.87 -14.49
CA TRP A 469 -30.21 -11.50 -14.30
C TRP A 469 -30.57 -10.84 -15.64
N ASN A 470 -31.83 -10.45 -15.79
CA ASN A 470 -32.30 -9.67 -16.93
C ASN A 470 -33.35 -8.64 -16.50
N LEU A 471 -33.00 -7.35 -16.58
CA LEU A 471 -33.93 -6.24 -16.40
C LEU A 471 -34.30 -5.63 -17.76
N PRO A 472 -35.55 -5.16 -17.93
CA PRO A 472 -35.95 -4.29 -19.04
C PRO A 472 -35.02 -3.06 -19.19
N SER A 473 -34.94 -2.50 -20.39
CA SER A 473 -34.08 -1.35 -20.70
C SER A 473 -34.53 -0.03 -20.05
N ASP A 474 -35.78 0.06 -19.58
CA ASP A 474 -36.35 1.20 -18.86
C ASP A 474 -36.15 1.14 -17.34
N ARG A 475 -35.50 0.09 -16.82
CA ARG A 475 -35.29 -0.18 -15.39
C ARG A 475 -33.84 -0.53 -15.06
N PHE A 476 -33.30 0.06 -14.00
CA PHE A 476 -31.93 -0.17 -13.53
C PHE A 476 -31.87 -0.60 -12.05
N SER A 477 -30.74 -1.18 -11.66
CA SER A 477 -30.40 -1.53 -10.29
C SER A 477 -29.84 -0.35 -9.50
N ASN A 478 -30.29 -0.17 -8.25
CA ASN A 478 -29.81 0.88 -7.33
C ASN A 478 -28.29 0.83 -7.09
N ARG A 479 -27.64 -0.32 -7.34
CA ARG A 479 -26.21 -0.55 -7.18
C ARG A 479 -25.53 -0.39 -8.55
N CYS A 480 -25.24 0.86 -8.90
CA CYS A 480 -24.40 1.23 -10.04
C CYS A 480 -23.04 1.76 -9.56
N SER A 481 -22.01 1.61 -10.39
CA SER A 481 -20.65 2.10 -10.14
C SER A 481 -20.08 2.80 -11.37
N SER A 482 -19.17 3.76 -11.16
CA SER A 482 -18.41 4.41 -12.22
C SER A 482 -17.05 3.71 -12.38
N LEU A 483 -16.86 2.95 -13.46
CA LEU A 483 -15.61 2.26 -13.75
C LEU A 483 -14.60 3.17 -14.44
N THR A 484 -13.42 3.34 -13.84
CA THR A 484 -12.30 4.04 -14.48
C THR A 484 -11.86 3.33 -15.78
N PRO A 485 -11.15 4.02 -16.69
CA PRO A 485 -10.60 3.40 -17.89
C PRO A 485 -9.66 2.23 -17.56
N VAL A 486 -8.90 2.30 -16.45
CA VAL A 486 -8.05 1.21 -15.96
C VAL A 486 -8.88 -0.01 -15.55
N SER A 487 -9.92 0.16 -14.73
CA SER A 487 -10.78 -0.96 -14.32
C SER A 487 -11.59 -1.54 -15.49
N ALA A 488 -12.09 -0.70 -16.39
CA ALA A 488 -12.75 -1.14 -17.62
C ALA A 488 -11.78 -1.90 -18.56
N ASN A 489 -10.50 -1.50 -18.63
CA ASN A 489 -9.49 -2.22 -19.38
C ASN A 489 -9.13 -3.57 -18.73
N PHE A 490 -9.03 -3.65 -17.40
CA PHE A 490 -8.79 -4.91 -16.71
C PHE A 490 -9.89 -5.96 -17.01
N PHE A 491 -11.17 -5.54 -17.02
CA PHE A 491 -12.27 -6.41 -17.44
C PHE A 491 -12.16 -6.86 -18.91
N LYS A 492 -11.54 -6.07 -19.80
CA LYS A 492 -11.24 -6.48 -21.18
C LYS A 492 -10.08 -7.49 -21.21
N THR A 493 -9.01 -7.27 -20.44
CA THR A 493 -7.85 -8.17 -20.34
C THR A 493 -8.24 -9.58 -19.88
N ILE A 494 -9.09 -9.72 -18.87
CA ILE A 494 -9.57 -11.04 -18.40
C ILE A 494 -10.68 -11.64 -19.30
N GLY A 495 -11.06 -10.93 -20.36
CA GLY A 495 -12.08 -11.34 -21.33
C GLY A 495 -13.53 -11.26 -20.81
N ALA A 496 -13.77 -10.65 -19.65
CA ALA A 496 -15.11 -10.56 -19.04
C ALA A 496 -15.97 -9.43 -19.64
N TRP A 497 -15.36 -8.37 -20.16
CA TRP A 497 -16.08 -7.20 -20.68
C TRP A 497 -17.08 -7.56 -21.79
N LYS A 498 -16.74 -8.51 -22.66
CA LYS A 498 -17.62 -8.99 -23.74
C LYS A 498 -18.88 -9.73 -23.24
N ASN A 499 -18.84 -10.25 -22.02
CA ASN A 499 -19.94 -10.95 -21.36
C ASN A 499 -20.85 -10.00 -20.58
N MET A 500 -20.45 -8.74 -20.39
CA MET A 500 -21.30 -7.69 -19.83
C MET A 500 -22.21 -7.13 -20.93
N LYS A 501 -23.47 -6.85 -20.60
CA LYS A 501 -24.47 -6.25 -21.49
C LYS A 501 -24.08 -4.83 -21.87
N GLN A 502 -23.54 -4.64 -23.08
CA GLN A 502 -22.97 -3.38 -23.54
C GLN A 502 -24.01 -2.25 -23.64
N GLU A 503 -25.24 -2.59 -23.98
CA GLU A 503 -26.39 -1.69 -24.02
C GLU A 503 -26.80 -1.16 -22.64
N ARG A 504 -26.24 -1.73 -21.57
CA ARG A 504 -26.42 -1.33 -20.17
C ARG A 504 -25.16 -0.69 -19.57
N ILE A 505 -24.24 -0.21 -20.41
CA ILE A 505 -23.02 0.52 -20.03
C ILE A 505 -23.07 1.92 -20.63
N GLN A 506 -22.97 2.96 -19.80
CA GLN A 506 -22.96 4.35 -20.27
C GLN A 506 -21.58 4.99 -20.10
N PRO A 507 -20.80 5.19 -21.17
CA PRO A 507 -19.63 6.07 -21.13
C PRO A 507 -20.06 7.51 -20.85
N TYR A 508 -19.28 8.25 -20.05
CA TYR A 508 -19.42 9.70 -19.90
C TYR A 508 -18.08 10.43 -20.10
N HIS A 509 -18.17 11.65 -20.61
CA HIS A 509 -17.03 12.37 -21.22
C HIS A 509 -16.67 13.66 -20.48
N GLU A 510 -17.53 14.10 -19.56
CA GLU A 510 -17.35 15.33 -18.77
C GLU A 510 -17.83 15.09 -17.33
N MET A 511 -17.21 15.78 -16.37
CA MET A 511 -17.59 15.79 -14.96
C MET A 511 -17.64 17.25 -14.47
N GLN A 512 -18.83 17.78 -14.18
CA GLN A 512 -19.00 19.12 -13.61
C GLN A 512 -19.11 19.03 -12.08
N VAL A 513 -18.21 19.70 -11.36
CA VAL A 513 -18.12 19.66 -9.90
C VAL A 513 -18.14 21.08 -9.32
N TRP A 514 -18.98 21.35 -8.33
CA TRP A 514 -19.09 22.68 -7.71
C TRP A 514 -19.46 22.67 -6.24
N ASP A 515 -19.07 23.71 -5.50
CA ASP A 515 -19.49 23.95 -4.11
C ASP A 515 -20.81 24.71 -4.08
N GLY A 516 -21.80 24.20 -3.35
CA GLY A 516 -23.15 24.76 -3.35
C GLY A 516 -23.35 26.02 -2.50
N VAL A 517 -22.32 26.54 -1.83
CA VAL A 517 -22.38 27.79 -1.03
C VAL A 517 -21.75 28.96 -1.79
N SER A 518 -20.71 28.69 -2.56
CA SER A 518 -19.91 29.69 -3.29
C SER A 518 -20.04 29.59 -4.82
N ASP A 519 -20.71 28.55 -5.32
CA ASP A 519 -20.82 28.14 -6.73
C ASP A 519 -19.48 28.07 -7.51
N ALA A 520 -18.36 28.03 -6.77
CA ALA A 520 -17.03 27.83 -7.31
C ALA A 520 -16.92 26.43 -7.93
N ARG A 521 -16.47 26.38 -9.20
CA ARG A 521 -16.43 25.18 -10.03
C ARG A 521 -15.02 24.60 -10.17
N ILE A 522 -14.94 23.28 -10.24
CA ILE A 522 -13.85 22.55 -10.89
C ILE A 522 -14.39 22.03 -12.21
N GLU A 523 -13.90 22.59 -13.31
CA GLU A 523 -14.11 22.07 -14.65
C GLU A 523 -12.90 21.22 -15.01
N PHE A 524 -13.09 19.91 -15.18
CA PHE A 524 -12.02 19.03 -15.64
C PHE A 524 -11.89 19.14 -17.15
N ASP A 525 -10.81 19.78 -17.60
CA ASP A 525 -10.51 20.05 -19.00
C ASP A 525 -9.94 18.78 -19.66
N TRP A 526 -10.80 17.77 -19.75
CA TRP A 526 -10.47 16.48 -20.35
C TRP A 526 -10.33 16.67 -21.87
N GLY A 527 -9.29 16.08 -22.45
CA GLY A 527 -8.94 16.32 -23.85
C GLY A 527 -10.11 16.00 -24.78
N ARG A 528 -10.61 17.01 -25.50
CA ARG A 528 -11.75 16.90 -26.43
C ARG A 528 -11.42 16.13 -27.73
N GLY A 529 -10.61 15.08 -27.62
CA GLY A 529 -10.29 14.14 -28.70
C GLY A 529 -11.33 13.03 -28.79
N PRO A 530 -11.66 12.55 -30.00
CA PRO A 530 -12.62 11.47 -30.19
C PRO A 530 -12.14 10.19 -29.47
N GLY A 531 -13.01 9.61 -28.64
CA GLY A 531 -12.76 8.37 -27.92
C GLY A 531 -12.24 8.49 -26.48
N GLN A 532 -12.01 9.71 -25.94
CA GLN A 532 -11.64 9.87 -24.53
C GLN A 532 -12.86 9.89 -23.59
N THR A 533 -13.25 8.72 -23.10
CA THR A 533 -14.24 8.56 -22.01
C THR A 533 -13.57 8.74 -20.65
N ILE A 534 -14.17 9.52 -19.74
CA ILE A 534 -13.69 9.68 -18.35
C ILE A 534 -13.87 8.38 -17.57
N ALA A 535 -15.08 7.82 -17.60
CA ALA A 535 -15.41 6.56 -16.96
C ALA A 535 -16.72 5.96 -17.53
N HIS A 536 -17.00 4.71 -17.20
CA HIS A 536 -18.18 3.97 -17.65
C HIS A 536 -19.12 3.70 -16.47
N MET A 537 -20.32 4.27 -16.50
CA MET A 537 -21.38 3.93 -15.56
C MET A 537 -21.99 2.57 -15.92
N ILE A 538 -22.08 1.68 -14.93
CA ILE A 538 -22.55 0.30 -15.11
C ILE A 538 -23.21 -0.21 -13.83
N GLU A 539 -24.20 -1.09 -13.97
CA GLU A 539 -24.80 -1.80 -12.85
C GLU A 539 -23.85 -2.86 -12.28
N ASN A 540 -23.72 -2.94 -10.97
CA ASN A 540 -22.89 -3.96 -10.31
C ASN A 540 -23.38 -5.39 -10.65
N LEU A 541 -24.69 -5.57 -10.92
CA LEU A 541 -25.26 -6.84 -11.40
C LEU A 541 -24.84 -7.18 -12.83
N ASN A 542 -24.61 -6.20 -13.70
CA ASN A 542 -24.07 -6.43 -15.05
C ASN A 542 -22.62 -6.91 -14.98
N ILE A 543 -21.82 -6.33 -14.07
CA ILE A 543 -20.46 -6.79 -13.78
C ILE A 543 -20.47 -8.25 -13.28
N THR A 544 -21.24 -8.57 -12.23
CA THR A 544 -21.22 -9.93 -11.65
C THR A 544 -21.85 -10.98 -12.58
N SER A 545 -22.91 -10.64 -13.31
CA SER A 545 -23.50 -11.51 -14.35
C SER A 545 -22.50 -11.81 -15.47
N GLY A 546 -21.80 -10.78 -15.99
CA GLY A 546 -20.77 -10.95 -17.01
C GLY A 546 -19.56 -11.76 -16.54
N LEU A 547 -19.12 -11.57 -15.29
CA LEU A 547 -18.06 -12.38 -14.68
C LEU A 547 -18.49 -13.84 -14.49
N LEU A 548 -19.70 -14.11 -14.01
CA LEU A 548 -20.23 -15.47 -13.89
C LEU A 548 -20.34 -16.17 -15.25
N SER A 549 -20.80 -15.45 -16.27
CA SER A 549 -20.83 -15.95 -17.66
C SER A 549 -19.41 -16.29 -18.16
N ARG A 550 -18.43 -15.41 -17.93
CA ARG A 550 -17.02 -15.64 -18.31
C ARG A 550 -16.37 -16.79 -17.52
N LEU A 551 -16.70 -16.98 -16.24
CA LEU A 551 -16.28 -18.15 -15.46
C LEU A 551 -16.90 -19.44 -16.00
N GLY A 552 -18.15 -19.40 -16.46
CA GLY A 552 -18.80 -20.52 -17.15
C GLY A 552 -18.08 -20.92 -18.45
N GLU A 553 -17.58 -19.96 -19.23
CA GLU A 553 -16.75 -20.24 -20.42
C GLU A 553 -15.39 -20.86 -20.07
N LEU A 554 -14.77 -20.42 -18.96
CA LEU A 554 -13.41 -20.83 -18.57
C LEU A 554 -13.37 -22.16 -17.82
N GLY A 555 -14.44 -22.50 -17.09
CA GLY A 555 -14.52 -23.70 -16.25
C GLY A 555 -13.46 -23.75 -15.15
N GLY A 556 -13.33 -24.92 -14.52
CA GLY A 556 -12.30 -25.19 -13.51
C GLY A 556 -12.45 -24.46 -12.17
N VAL A 557 -13.65 -23.94 -11.87
CA VAL A 557 -14.01 -23.36 -10.56
C VAL A 557 -15.06 -24.24 -9.90
N ALA A 558 -14.83 -24.64 -8.65
CA ALA A 558 -15.88 -25.21 -7.82
C ALA A 558 -16.70 -24.07 -7.18
N ILE A 559 -17.98 -23.94 -7.55
CA ILE A 559 -18.86 -22.89 -7.02
C ILE A 559 -19.78 -23.50 -5.96
N PHE A 560 -19.66 -22.99 -4.74
CA PHE A 560 -20.51 -23.28 -3.59
C PHE A 560 -21.36 -22.03 -3.33
N ASP A 561 -22.52 -21.96 -3.98
CA ASP A 561 -23.51 -20.90 -3.73
C ASP A 561 -24.57 -21.36 -2.71
N ASN A 562 -25.35 -20.42 -2.17
CA ASN A 562 -26.19 -20.64 -0.99
C ASN A 562 -25.42 -21.20 0.24
N ALA A 563 -24.09 -21.09 0.22
CA ALA A 563 -23.17 -21.76 1.14
C ALA A 563 -22.52 -20.74 2.07
N LYS A 564 -23.11 -20.57 3.25
CA LYS A 564 -22.55 -19.69 4.28
C LYS A 564 -21.36 -20.37 4.98
N VAL A 565 -20.26 -19.65 5.14
CA VAL A 565 -19.17 -20.02 6.06
C VAL A 565 -19.68 -19.97 7.50
N GLU A 566 -19.56 -21.10 8.20
CA GLU A 566 -19.89 -21.24 9.62
C GLU A 566 -18.69 -20.92 10.50
N GLY A 567 -17.50 -21.39 10.10
CA GLY A 567 -16.23 -21.15 10.80
C GLY A 567 -15.04 -21.38 9.88
N ILE A 568 -13.88 -20.90 10.34
CA ILE A 568 -12.59 -21.14 9.68
C ILE A 568 -11.62 -21.53 10.80
N THR A 569 -10.91 -22.64 10.62
CA THR A 569 -9.88 -23.12 11.56
C THR A 569 -8.59 -23.39 10.80
N PHE A 570 -7.50 -23.61 11.53
CA PHE A 570 -6.34 -24.29 10.95
C PHE A 570 -6.62 -25.79 10.74
N GLY A 571 -5.76 -26.44 9.96
CA GLY A 571 -5.87 -27.86 9.61
C GLY A 571 -5.32 -28.80 10.67
N GLU A 572 -5.32 -30.08 10.33
CA GLU A 572 -4.73 -31.18 11.10
C GLU A 572 -3.86 -31.98 10.13
N ASP A 573 -2.71 -32.47 10.59
CA ASP A 573 -1.83 -33.31 9.76
C ASP A 573 -2.48 -34.68 9.51
N LYS A 574 -2.65 -35.04 8.23
CA LYS A 574 -3.37 -36.25 7.81
C LYS A 574 -2.71 -36.87 6.58
N ASP A 575 -2.75 -38.19 6.54
CA ASP A 575 -2.29 -39.02 5.41
C ASP A 575 -0.86 -38.70 4.90
N GLY A 576 0.01 -38.20 5.78
CA GLY A 576 1.40 -37.83 5.48
C GLY A 576 1.58 -36.41 4.92
N LEU A 577 0.50 -35.65 4.74
CA LEU A 577 0.56 -34.23 4.36
C LEU A 577 0.52 -33.35 5.61
N ASN A 578 1.52 -32.46 5.75
CA ASN A 578 1.45 -31.39 6.74
C ASN A 578 0.47 -30.32 6.25
N LEU A 579 -0.73 -30.33 6.82
CA LEU A 579 -1.80 -29.37 6.55
C LEU A 579 -2.15 -28.55 7.79
N SER A 580 -1.41 -28.71 8.90
CA SER A 580 -1.59 -27.97 10.15
C SER A 580 -1.67 -26.45 9.97
N GLN A 581 -0.93 -25.88 9.01
CA GLN A 581 -0.94 -24.43 8.74
C GLN A 581 -2.05 -23.97 7.77
N TRP A 582 -2.71 -24.88 7.05
CA TRP A 582 -3.64 -24.50 5.98
C TRP A 582 -5.01 -24.11 6.56
N PRO A 583 -5.59 -22.96 6.18
CA PRO A 583 -6.96 -22.61 6.55
C PRO A 583 -7.97 -23.65 6.03
N VAL A 584 -8.85 -24.09 6.91
CA VAL A 584 -9.97 -24.99 6.61
C VAL A 584 -11.27 -24.24 6.81
N VAL A 585 -11.98 -23.98 5.71
CA VAL A 585 -13.27 -23.31 5.71
C VAL A 585 -14.37 -24.35 5.93
N GLN A 586 -15.17 -24.17 6.98
CA GLN A 586 -16.35 -24.99 7.26
C GLN A 586 -17.62 -24.29 6.74
N LEU A 587 -18.37 -24.99 5.90
CA LEU A 587 -19.66 -24.55 5.37
C LEU A 587 -20.80 -25.05 6.26
N ALA A 588 -21.88 -24.27 6.34
CA ALA A 588 -23.08 -24.61 7.12
C ALA A 588 -23.83 -25.89 6.66
N ASN A 589 -23.40 -26.53 5.57
CA ASN A 589 -23.87 -27.85 5.13
C ASN A 589 -22.98 -29.02 5.63
N GLY A 590 -21.96 -28.73 6.45
CA GLY A 590 -21.00 -29.70 6.98
C GLY A 590 -19.78 -29.98 6.10
N GLN A 591 -19.68 -29.40 4.90
CA GLN A 591 -18.49 -29.53 4.05
C GLN A 591 -17.31 -28.74 4.63
N ARG A 592 -16.08 -29.27 4.45
CA ARG A 592 -14.82 -28.62 4.84
C ARG A 592 -13.88 -28.55 3.63
N LEU A 593 -13.35 -27.37 3.36
CA LEU A 593 -12.45 -27.08 2.24
C LEU A 593 -11.10 -26.61 2.78
N TRP A 594 -10.01 -27.24 2.37
CA TRP A 594 -8.65 -26.84 2.72
C TRP A 594 -8.11 -25.87 1.66
N ALA A 595 -7.56 -24.73 2.08
CA ALA A 595 -7.07 -23.68 1.20
C ALA A 595 -5.54 -23.55 1.31
N ARG A 596 -4.82 -23.57 0.18
CA ARG A 596 -3.39 -23.17 0.14
C ARG A 596 -3.25 -21.67 0.37
N LEU A 597 -4.16 -20.90 -0.24
CA LEU A 597 -4.43 -19.49 -0.04
C LEU A 597 -5.95 -19.25 0.14
N LEU A 598 -6.32 -18.57 1.23
CA LEU A 598 -7.70 -18.16 1.52
C LEU A 598 -7.90 -16.68 1.20
N VAL A 599 -8.90 -16.35 0.38
CA VAL A 599 -9.21 -14.98 -0.05
C VAL A 599 -10.50 -14.47 0.60
N GLY A 600 -10.42 -13.36 1.32
CA GLY A 600 -11.56 -12.58 1.80
C GLY A 600 -12.00 -11.54 0.76
N ALA A 601 -13.10 -11.82 0.07
CA ALA A 601 -13.83 -10.92 -0.83
C ALA A 601 -15.29 -10.70 -0.37
N ASP A 602 -15.55 -11.04 0.90
CA ASP A 602 -16.81 -11.14 1.64
C ASP A 602 -17.26 -9.82 2.31
N GLY A 603 -16.50 -8.75 2.08
CA GLY A 603 -16.87 -7.38 2.39
C GLY A 603 -16.68 -6.95 3.84
N ALA A 604 -17.34 -5.86 4.23
CA ALA A 604 -17.06 -5.14 5.48
C ALA A 604 -17.12 -6.02 6.75
N ASN A 605 -17.93 -7.09 6.76
CA ASN A 605 -18.09 -8.02 7.89
C ASN A 605 -17.35 -9.36 7.70
N SER A 606 -16.26 -9.38 6.93
CA SER A 606 -15.44 -10.55 6.57
C SER A 606 -15.14 -11.51 7.73
N PRO A 607 -15.68 -12.76 7.74
CA PRO A 607 -15.15 -13.84 8.56
C PRO A 607 -13.69 -14.17 8.24
N VAL A 608 -13.22 -14.05 7.00
CA VAL A 608 -11.82 -14.33 6.63
C VAL A 608 -10.84 -13.38 7.34
N ARG A 609 -11.13 -12.07 7.34
CA ARG A 609 -10.35 -11.07 8.10
C ARG A 609 -10.37 -11.36 9.60
N SER A 610 -11.51 -11.79 10.11
CA SER A 610 -11.71 -12.09 11.53
C SER A 610 -10.92 -13.33 11.98
N PHE A 611 -10.84 -14.36 11.13
CA PHE A 611 -9.99 -15.54 11.32
C PHE A 611 -8.51 -15.19 11.33
N ALA A 612 -8.06 -14.33 10.40
CA ALA A 612 -6.67 -13.89 10.32
C ALA A 612 -6.23 -12.92 11.45
N GLY A 613 -7.13 -12.54 12.36
CA GLY A 613 -6.82 -11.60 13.46
C GLY A 613 -6.52 -10.16 12.99
N ILE A 614 -6.82 -9.82 11.74
CA ILE A 614 -6.46 -8.53 11.14
C ILE A 614 -7.45 -7.45 11.63
N GLU A 615 -6.97 -6.51 12.44
CA GLU A 615 -7.76 -5.35 12.88
C GLU A 615 -8.22 -4.50 11.69
N SER A 616 -9.40 -3.89 11.81
CA SER A 616 -9.89 -2.89 10.85
C SER A 616 -10.33 -1.63 11.58
N ARG A 617 -9.60 -0.53 11.38
CA ARG A 617 -9.75 0.73 12.10
C ARG A 617 -10.48 1.78 11.26
N GLY A 618 -11.14 2.73 11.92
CA GLY A 618 -11.84 3.82 11.25
C GLY A 618 -12.98 4.42 12.07
N TRP A 619 -13.85 5.19 11.41
CA TRP A 619 -14.94 5.94 12.02
C TRP A 619 -16.20 5.89 11.15
N ASP A 620 -17.35 6.15 11.77
CA ASP A 620 -18.62 6.34 11.06
C ASP A 620 -18.81 7.84 10.81
N TYR A 621 -19.21 8.24 9.60
CA TYR A 621 -19.23 9.66 9.21
C TYR A 621 -20.39 10.48 9.81
N GLY A 622 -21.33 9.84 10.51
CA GLY A 622 -22.60 10.49 10.90
C GLY A 622 -23.38 10.98 9.68
N ARG A 623 -23.30 10.24 8.57
CA ARG A 623 -23.91 10.54 7.27
C ARG A 623 -24.48 9.29 6.63
N HIS A 624 -25.54 9.44 5.85
CA HIS A 624 -26.16 8.40 5.04
C HIS A 624 -26.08 8.80 3.57
N GLY A 625 -25.77 7.84 2.70
CA GLY A 625 -25.94 7.97 1.26
C GLY A 625 -27.34 7.52 0.88
N VAL A 626 -28.15 8.43 0.33
CA VAL A 626 -29.43 8.14 -0.33
C VAL A 626 -29.14 7.86 -1.80
N VAL A 627 -29.74 6.80 -2.36
CA VAL A 627 -29.62 6.43 -3.77
C VAL A 627 -31.00 6.21 -4.37
N ALA A 628 -31.13 6.47 -5.67
CA ALA A 628 -32.34 6.27 -6.46
C ALA A 628 -32.00 6.23 -7.96
N THR A 629 -32.85 5.61 -8.78
CA THR A 629 -32.75 5.71 -10.25
C THR A 629 -33.73 6.77 -10.74
N LEU A 630 -33.19 7.83 -11.33
CA LEU A 630 -33.92 9.00 -11.82
C LEU A 630 -34.22 8.86 -13.31
N LYS A 631 -35.34 9.45 -13.73
CA LYS A 631 -35.68 9.72 -15.13
C LYS A 631 -35.65 11.23 -15.37
N LEU A 632 -35.00 11.64 -16.44
CA LEU A 632 -34.75 13.04 -16.80
C LEU A 632 -35.67 13.49 -17.94
N GLU A 633 -35.89 14.80 -18.06
CA GLU A 633 -36.71 15.43 -19.10
C GLU A 633 -36.20 15.17 -20.53
N GLY A 634 -34.88 15.12 -20.71
CA GLY A 634 -34.21 14.80 -21.97
C GLY A 634 -32.93 14.01 -21.78
N GLU A 635 -32.19 13.78 -22.86
CA GLU A 635 -31.00 12.91 -22.88
C GLU A 635 -29.75 13.47 -22.17
N GLY A 636 -29.82 14.68 -21.60
CA GLY A 636 -28.66 15.44 -21.11
C GLY A 636 -28.17 16.47 -22.12
N TRP A 637 -27.35 17.44 -21.68
CA TRP A 637 -26.98 18.60 -22.49
C TRP A 637 -26.07 18.27 -23.69
N GLY A 638 -25.28 17.20 -23.63
CA GLY A 638 -24.57 16.66 -24.79
C GLY A 638 -25.31 15.54 -25.56
N GLY A 639 -26.62 15.38 -25.32
CA GLY A 639 -27.49 14.42 -26.00
C GLY A 639 -27.16 12.94 -25.75
N ALA A 640 -27.61 12.07 -26.65
CA ALA A 640 -27.29 10.64 -26.63
C ALA A 640 -25.79 10.33 -26.54
N ASN A 641 -24.95 11.05 -27.30
CA ASN A 641 -23.54 10.71 -27.50
C ASN A 641 -22.63 11.23 -26.38
N THR A 642 -22.87 12.42 -25.84
CA THR A 642 -21.97 13.08 -24.88
C THR A 642 -22.66 13.25 -23.54
N LYS A 643 -22.57 12.22 -22.67
CA LYS A 643 -23.07 12.31 -21.30
C LYS A 643 -22.08 13.05 -20.38
N VAL A 644 -22.66 13.80 -19.44
CA VAL A 644 -21.99 14.56 -18.38
C VAL A 644 -22.40 13.98 -17.03
N ALA A 645 -21.45 13.87 -16.09
CA ALA A 645 -21.73 13.56 -14.69
C ALA A 645 -21.66 14.85 -13.84
N TYR A 646 -22.55 14.97 -12.85
CA TYR A 646 -22.69 16.18 -12.03
C TYR A 646 -22.49 15.88 -10.55
N GLN A 647 -21.72 16.72 -9.83
CA GLN A 647 -21.54 16.60 -8.38
C GLN A 647 -21.49 17.98 -7.68
N ARG A 648 -22.49 18.26 -6.84
CA ARG A 648 -22.57 19.49 -6.04
C ARG A 648 -22.26 19.19 -4.57
N PHE A 649 -21.31 19.90 -3.98
CA PHE A 649 -20.97 19.81 -2.56
C PHE A 649 -21.89 20.71 -1.72
N LEU A 650 -22.90 20.13 -1.07
CA LEU A 650 -23.76 20.84 -0.12
C LEU A 650 -23.18 20.74 1.31
N PRO A 651 -23.50 21.65 2.25
CA PRO A 651 -22.99 21.61 3.63
C PRO A 651 -23.30 20.32 4.41
N THR A 652 -24.40 19.62 4.07
CA THR A 652 -24.74 18.33 4.69
C THR A 652 -24.03 17.13 4.04
N GLY A 653 -23.45 17.30 2.85
CA GLY A 653 -22.78 16.26 2.06
C GLY A 653 -22.97 16.48 0.55
N PRO A 654 -22.16 15.81 -0.30
CA PRO A 654 -22.32 15.90 -1.75
C PRO A 654 -23.65 15.30 -2.25
N VAL A 655 -24.20 15.89 -3.31
CA VAL A 655 -25.22 15.28 -4.16
C VAL A 655 -24.63 15.08 -5.56
N ALA A 656 -24.69 13.85 -6.07
CA ALA A 656 -24.16 13.46 -7.37
C ALA A 656 -25.25 12.82 -8.25
N MET A 657 -25.23 13.14 -9.54
CA MET A 657 -26.12 12.61 -10.57
C MET A 657 -25.25 12.03 -11.69
N LEU A 658 -25.24 10.71 -11.81
CA LEU A 658 -24.34 9.96 -12.69
C LEU A 658 -25.13 9.36 -13.86
N PRO A 659 -24.75 9.57 -15.13
CA PRO A 659 -25.59 9.21 -16.27
C PRO A 659 -25.72 7.70 -16.46
N LEU A 660 -26.91 7.25 -16.84
CA LEU A 660 -27.23 5.88 -17.27
C LEU A 660 -27.72 5.91 -18.73
N PRO A 661 -27.86 4.75 -19.41
CA PRO A 661 -28.36 4.71 -20.78
C PRO A 661 -29.70 5.42 -20.99
N GLY A 662 -29.86 6.10 -22.13
CA GLY A 662 -31.05 6.89 -22.45
C GLY A 662 -31.12 8.21 -21.66
N ASN A 663 -32.29 8.51 -21.09
CA ASN A 663 -32.54 9.67 -20.22
C ASN A 663 -32.62 9.32 -18.73
N TYR A 664 -31.82 8.35 -18.29
CA TYR A 664 -31.79 7.87 -16.91
C TYR A 664 -30.52 8.30 -16.17
N SER A 665 -30.55 8.29 -14.84
CA SER A 665 -29.39 8.58 -14.00
C SER A 665 -29.44 7.87 -12.65
N SER A 666 -28.26 7.54 -12.09
CA SER A 666 -28.11 7.10 -10.71
C SER A 666 -27.84 8.31 -9.81
N LEU A 667 -28.69 8.51 -8.80
CA LEU A 667 -28.48 9.49 -7.73
C LEU A 667 -27.57 8.91 -6.64
N VAL A 668 -26.64 9.72 -6.13
CA VAL A 668 -25.96 9.48 -4.85
C VAL A 668 -25.97 10.78 -4.03
N TRP A 669 -26.87 10.89 -3.06
CA TRP A 669 -27.01 12.06 -2.18
C TRP A 669 -26.57 11.72 -0.76
N THR A 670 -25.41 12.24 -0.36
CA THR A 670 -24.93 12.17 1.02
C THR A 670 -25.58 13.26 1.87
N THR A 671 -26.20 12.90 2.99
CA THR A 671 -26.78 13.86 3.93
C THR A 671 -26.85 13.30 5.36
N THR A 672 -27.46 14.01 6.31
CA THR A 672 -27.62 13.53 7.69
C THR A 672 -28.62 12.35 7.77
N PRO A 673 -28.54 11.46 8.78
CA PRO A 673 -29.48 10.35 8.91
C PRO A 673 -30.95 10.77 8.90
N ASP A 674 -31.29 11.90 9.52
CA ASP A 674 -32.65 12.44 9.61
C ASP A 674 -33.17 12.91 8.26
N ARG A 675 -32.34 13.64 7.50
CA ARG A 675 -32.67 14.06 6.13
C ARG A 675 -32.76 12.87 5.18
N ALA A 676 -31.90 11.87 5.33
CA ALA A 676 -31.95 10.64 4.55
C ALA A 676 -33.20 9.80 4.87
N SER A 677 -33.64 9.77 6.13
CA SER A 677 -34.89 9.17 6.56
C SER A 677 -36.10 9.89 5.93
N LYS A 678 -36.13 11.23 6.04
CA LYS A 678 -37.18 12.07 5.46
C LYS A 678 -37.29 11.94 3.94
N LEU A 679 -36.17 11.98 3.23
CA LEU A 679 -36.13 11.79 1.77
C LEU A 679 -36.71 10.44 1.34
N LYS A 680 -36.54 9.37 2.13
CA LYS A 680 -37.16 8.06 1.88
C LYS A 680 -38.65 7.97 2.21
N SER A 681 -39.19 8.86 3.04
CA SER A 681 -40.62 8.91 3.36
C SER A 681 -41.43 9.83 2.44
N LEU A 682 -40.77 10.60 1.57
CA LEU A 682 -41.44 11.45 0.58
C LEU A 682 -42.05 10.61 -0.55
N ALA A 683 -43.18 11.08 -1.10
CA ALA A 683 -43.74 10.55 -2.32
C ALA A 683 -42.80 10.80 -3.52
N THR A 684 -42.89 9.96 -4.56
CA THR A 684 -42.00 9.97 -5.74
C THR A 684 -41.80 11.35 -6.37
N LYS A 685 -42.89 12.15 -6.43
CA LYS A 685 -42.88 13.53 -6.93
C LYS A 685 -42.13 14.49 -6.01
N GLU A 686 -42.47 14.48 -4.73
CA GLU A 686 -41.86 15.33 -3.69
C GLU A 686 -40.36 15.05 -3.56
N PHE A 687 -39.97 13.78 -3.69
CA PHE A 687 -38.58 13.37 -3.77
C PHE A 687 -37.88 13.88 -5.05
N ALA A 688 -38.52 13.79 -6.22
CA ALA A 688 -38.00 14.39 -7.46
C ALA A 688 -37.85 15.92 -7.33
N ALA A 689 -38.79 16.61 -6.69
CA ALA A 689 -38.69 18.03 -6.36
C ALA A 689 -37.49 18.32 -5.44
N MET A 690 -37.29 17.54 -4.37
CA MET A 690 -36.12 17.68 -3.49
C MET A 690 -34.78 17.44 -4.23
N VAL A 691 -34.73 16.51 -5.19
CA VAL A 691 -33.53 16.30 -6.02
C VAL A 691 -33.31 17.47 -6.99
N ASN A 692 -34.37 17.95 -7.66
CA ASN A 692 -34.28 19.13 -8.53
C ASN A 692 -33.83 20.38 -7.75
N ALA A 693 -34.38 20.57 -6.55
CA ALA A 693 -33.99 21.62 -5.60
C ALA A 693 -32.51 21.51 -5.20
N ALA A 694 -32.02 20.31 -4.88
CA ALA A 694 -30.63 20.08 -4.46
C ALA A 694 -29.59 20.54 -5.50
N PHE A 695 -29.94 20.52 -6.80
CA PHE A 695 -29.10 21.02 -7.90
C PHE A 695 -29.36 22.47 -8.32
N ARG A 696 -30.48 23.10 -7.88
CA ARG A 696 -30.95 24.41 -8.40
C ARG A 696 -31.04 25.53 -7.36
N LEU A 697 -31.32 25.22 -6.10
CA LEU A 697 -31.58 26.21 -5.05
C LEU A 697 -30.33 26.56 -4.25
N SER A 698 -30.40 27.64 -3.46
CA SER A 698 -29.39 27.91 -2.43
C SER A 698 -29.47 26.86 -1.29
N PRO A 699 -28.40 26.67 -0.49
CA PRO A 699 -28.44 25.79 0.67
C PRO A 699 -29.49 26.23 1.72
N VAL A 700 -29.78 27.53 1.82
CA VAL A 700 -30.78 28.06 2.77
C VAL A 700 -32.19 27.64 2.36
N ASP A 701 -32.49 27.74 1.07
CA ASP A 701 -33.81 27.37 0.52
C ASP A 701 -34.01 25.85 0.54
N LEU A 702 -32.97 25.08 0.23
CA LEU A 702 -32.98 23.63 0.32
C LEU A 702 -33.16 23.16 1.78
N ASP A 703 -32.52 23.84 2.73
CA ASP A 703 -32.70 23.58 4.16
C ASP A 703 -34.13 23.92 4.62
N TYR A 704 -34.74 24.98 4.11
CA TYR A 704 -36.16 25.29 4.33
C TYR A 704 -37.08 24.19 3.78
N MET A 705 -36.88 23.72 2.54
CA MET A 705 -37.64 22.60 1.98
C MET A 705 -37.47 21.31 2.79
N HIS A 706 -36.28 21.07 3.37
CA HIS A 706 -36.07 19.98 4.32
C HIS A 706 -36.87 20.13 5.64
N THR A 707 -37.44 21.29 5.96
CA THR A 707 -38.38 21.45 7.11
C THR A 707 -39.82 21.05 6.75
N GLN A 708 -40.33 21.44 5.58
CA GLN A 708 -41.71 21.21 5.14
C GLN A 708 -42.09 19.70 5.14
N PRO A 709 -43.25 19.28 5.66
CA PRO A 709 -43.63 17.87 5.67
C PRO A 709 -44.01 17.33 4.28
N SER A 710 -44.65 18.17 3.46
CA SER A 710 -45.15 17.92 2.11
C SER A 710 -45.25 19.26 1.36
N GLY A 711 -45.56 19.25 0.06
CA GLY A 711 -45.68 20.44 -0.79
C GLY A 711 -44.38 20.87 -1.47
N GLN A 712 -43.38 19.99 -1.54
CA GLN A 712 -42.07 20.32 -2.13
C GLN A 712 -42.15 20.56 -3.65
N GLU A 713 -43.06 19.89 -4.36
CA GLU A 713 -43.37 20.15 -5.78
C GLU A 713 -43.88 21.60 -6.00
N GLU A 714 -44.77 22.08 -5.13
CA GLU A 714 -45.36 23.43 -5.21
C GLU A 714 -44.34 24.51 -4.79
N GLU A 715 -43.63 24.29 -3.68
CA GLU A 715 -42.57 25.18 -3.18
C GLU A 715 -41.45 25.38 -4.21
N LEU A 716 -40.98 24.28 -4.83
CA LEU A 716 -39.97 24.36 -5.90
C LEU A 716 -40.52 25.15 -7.10
N SER A 717 -41.76 24.90 -7.50
CA SER A 717 -42.38 25.55 -8.66
C SER A 717 -42.52 27.07 -8.47
N TRP A 718 -42.80 27.52 -7.25
CA TRP A 718 -42.78 28.96 -6.92
C TRP A 718 -41.35 29.54 -6.90
N ARG A 719 -40.38 28.82 -6.33
CA ARG A 719 -38.97 29.27 -6.27
C ARG A 719 -38.31 29.35 -7.65
N MET A 720 -38.61 28.42 -8.55
CA MET A 720 -38.05 28.42 -9.92
C MET A 720 -38.48 29.62 -10.77
N GLN A 721 -39.54 30.35 -10.39
CA GLN A 721 -39.90 31.63 -11.03
C GLN A 721 -38.96 32.78 -10.63
N HIS A 722 -38.20 32.62 -9.54
CA HIS A 722 -37.40 33.67 -8.90
C HIS A 722 -35.90 33.35 -8.84
N VAL A 723 -35.49 32.13 -9.21
CA VAL A 723 -34.10 31.66 -9.16
C VAL A 723 -33.51 31.62 -10.58
N PRO A 724 -32.44 32.40 -10.88
CA PRO A 724 -31.79 32.34 -12.17
C PRO A 724 -31.02 31.01 -12.32
N VAL A 725 -31.30 30.28 -13.40
CA VAL A 725 -30.67 28.99 -13.71
C VAL A 725 -29.95 29.09 -15.05
N VAL A 726 -28.64 28.80 -15.06
CA VAL A 726 -27.86 28.60 -16.29
C VAL A 726 -27.99 27.12 -16.69
N PRO A 727 -28.76 26.76 -17.73
CA PRO A 727 -29.27 25.39 -17.87
C PRO A 727 -28.18 24.34 -18.08
N GLU A 728 -27.23 24.60 -18.98
CA GLU A 728 -26.10 23.71 -19.33
C GLU A 728 -25.16 23.41 -18.14
N SER A 729 -25.21 24.26 -17.11
CA SER A 729 -24.32 24.19 -15.94
C SER A 729 -24.82 23.25 -14.83
N ILE A 730 -25.98 22.63 -15.01
CA ILE A 730 -26.64 21.74 -14.04
C ILE A 730 -27.28 20.54 -14.78
N PRO A 731 -27.63 19.43 -14.10
CA PRO A 731 -28.36 18.36 -14.74
C PRO A 731 -29.77 18.78 -15.22
N GLN A 732 -30.23 18.13 -16.30
CA GLN A 732 -31.62 18.14 -16.76
C GLN A 732 -32.62 17.88 -15.62
N ALA A 733 -33.86 18.35 -15.77
CA ALA A 733 -34.86 18.19 -14.70
C ALA A 733 -35.24 16.72 -14.51
N VAL A 734 -35.35 16.28 -13.26
CA VAL A 734 -35.90 14.98 -12.89
C VAL A 734 -37.41 15.03 -13.07
N THR A 735 -37.94 14.23 -13.99
CA THR A 735 -39.38 14.12 -14.31
C THR A 735 -40.03 12.91 -13.64
N GLY A 736 -39.23 11.97 -13.14
CA GLY A 736 -39.71 10.82 -12.37
C GLY A 736 -38.58 10.05 -11.70
N VAL A 737 -38.94 9.15 -10.81
CA VAL A 737 -38.00 8.25 -10.11
C VAL A 737 -38.56 6.84 -10.17
N GLN A 738 -37.70 5.87 -10.47
CA GLN A 738 -38.08 4.47 -10.60
C GLN A 738 -38.56 3.94 -9.24
N GLU A 739 -39.74 3.31 -9.23
CA GLU A 739 -40.36 2.77 -8.02
C GLU A 739 -39.46 1.73 -7.33
N GLY A 740 -39.47 1.74 -5.99
CA GLY A 740 -38.63 0.86 -5.17
C GLY A 740 -37.14 1.21 -5.14
N THR A 741 -36.66 2.22 -5.90
CA THR A 741 -35.21 2.51 -5.96
C THR A 741 -34.69 3.42 -4.85
N VAL A 742 -35.56 4.18 -4.17
CA VAL A 742 -35.16 5.14 -3.12
C VAL A 742 -34.71 4.40 -1.85
N ALA A 743 -33.40 4.28 -1.67
CA ALA A 743 -32.77 3.56 -0.57
C ALA A 743 -31.73 4.41 0.17
N SER A 744 -31.30 3.99 1.36
CA SER A 744 -30.27 4.68 2.15
C SER A 744 -29.33 3.71 2.85
N PHE A 745 -28.03 4.01 2.89
CA PHE A 745 -27.04 3.25 3.66
C PHE A 745 -26.13 4.16 4.50
N PRO A 746 -25.68 3.72 5.70
CA PRO A 746 -24.77 4.50 6.54
C PRO A 746 -23.37 4.55 5.92
N LEU A 747 -22.73 5.73 5.98
CA LEU A 747 -21.40 5.94 5.41
C LEU A 747 -20.33 5.77 6.48
N LYS A 748 -19.36 4.90 6.20
CA LYS A 748 -18.30 4.48 7.13
C LYS A 748 -16.94 4.55 6.44
N PHE A 749 -15.92 4.88 7.22
CA PHE A 749 -14.51 4.67 6.88
C PHE A 749 -14.03 3.43 7.63
N ARG A 750 -13.45 2.44 6.95
CA ARG A 750 -12.73 1.32 7.56
C ARG A 750 -11.52 0.95 6.72
N HIS A 751 -10.39 0.68 7.36
CA HIS A 751 -9.17 0.19 6.71
C HIS A 751 -8.60 -0.94 7.56
N ALA A 752 -8.35 -2.10 6.96
CA ALA A 752 -7.56 -3.16 7.59
C ALA A 752 -6.12 -2.69 7.83
N ASP A 753 -5.48 -3.14 8.91
CA ASP A 753 -4.08 -2.81 9.25
C ASP A 753 -3.04 -3.41 8.29
N THR A 754 -3.41 -4.49 7.62
CA THR A 754 -2.66 -5.19 6.56
C THR A 754 -3.67 -5.84 5.62
N TYR A 755 -3.33 -6.08 4.36
CA TYR A 755 -4.16 -6.85 3.43
C TYR A 755 -3.77 -8.33 3.35
N ILE A 756 -2.69 -8.73 4.02
CA ILE A 756 -2.13 -10.09 3.99
C ILE A 756 -1.85 -10.62 5.40
N GLY A 757 -1.87 -11.94 5.52
CA GLY A 757 -1.30 -12.74 6.61
C GLY A 757 -0.93 -14.12 6.06
N GLU A 758 -0.34 -14.99 6.89
CA GLU A 758 0.05 -16.32 6.43
C GLU A 758 -1.17 -17.12 5.93
N ARG A 759 -1.12 -17.53 4.66
CA ARG A 759 -2.19 -18.21 3.89
C ARG A 759 -3.51 -17.46 3.79
N VAL A 760 -3.55 -16.15 4.07
CA VAL A 760 -4.76 -15.32 3.98
C VAL A 760 -4.51 -13.98 3.28
N VAL A 761 -5.40 -13.60 2.37
CA VAL A 761 -5.37 -12.30 1.70
C VAL A 761 -6.77 -11.67 1.62
N LEU A 762 -6.85 -10.34 1.71
CA LEU A 762 -8.09 -9.56 1.71
C LEU A 762 -8.14 -8.62 0.51
N VAL A 763 -9.29 -8.51 -0.16
CA VAL A 763 -9.49 -7.62 -1.34
C VAL A 763 -10.77 -6.78 -1.23
N GLY A 764 -10.75 -5.55 -1.76
CA GLY A 764 -11.92 -4.66 -1.80
C GLY A 764 -12.55 -4.41 -0.43
N ASP A 765 -13.88 -4.46 -0.34
CA ASP A 765 -14.67 -4.17 0.87
C ASP A 765 -14.25 -4.96 2.14
N ALA A 766 -13.54 -6.10 2.01
CA ALA A 766 -12.99 -6.84 3.13
C ALA A 766 -11.72 -6.20 3.71
N ALA A 767 -10.92 -5.55 2.86
CA ALA A 767 -9.66 -4.88 3.17
C ALA A 767 -9.84 -3.38 3.47
N HIS A 768 -10.76 -2.70 2.79
CA HIS A 768 -11.07 -1.27 3.00
C HIS A 768 -12.51 -0.95 2.62
N SER A 769 -13.15 -0.04 3.36
CA SER A 769 -14.48 0.47 3.05
C SER A 769 -14.43 2.00 3.09
N THR A 770 -14.80 2.63 1.97
CA THR A 770 -14.57 4.07 1.72
C THR A 770 -15.87 4.84 1.54
N HIS A 771 -15.85 6.15 1.79
CA HIS A 771 -16.99 7.01 1.48
C HIS A 771 -17.22 7.02 -0.06
N PRO A 772 -18.46 6.89 -0.58
CA PRO A 772 -18.77 6.85 -2.02
C PRO A 772 -18.59 8.21 -2.75
N LEU A 773 -17.76 9.10 -2.22
CA LEU A 773 -17.61 10.53 -2.59
C LEU A 773 -17.10 10.77 -4.02
N ALA A 774 -16.62 9.73 -4.69
CA ALA A 774 -16.18 9.72 -6.09
C ALA A 774 -16.43 8.35 -6.77
N GLY A 775 -17.29 7.50 -6.21
CA GLY A 775 -17.56 6.14 -6.72
C GLY A 775 -16.40 5.13 -6.63
N GLN A 776 -15.24 5.51 -6.08
CA GLN A 776 -13.97 4.79 -6.29
C GLN A 776 -13.82 3.43 -5.60
N GLY A 777 -14.63 3.07 -4.60
CA GLY A 777 -14.45 1.84 -3.82
C GLY A 777 -14.40 0.57 -4.67
N LEU A 778 -15.24 0.47 -5.71
CA LEU A 778 -15.17 -0.66 -6.65
C LEU A 778 -13.86 -0.66 -7.45
N ASN A 779 -13.41 0.49 -7.94
CA ASN A 779 -12.19 0.61 -8.74
C ASN A 779 -10.95 0.27 -7.92
N GLN A 780 -10.91 0.68 -6.65
CA GLN A 780 -9.89 0.26 -5.69
C GLN A 780 -9.88 -1.26 -5.54
N GLY A 781 -11.05 -1.89 -5.32
CA GLY A 781 -11.18 -3.35 -5.26
C GLY A 781 -10.77 -4.08 -6.54
N GLN A 782 -11.02 -3.52 -7.72
CA GLN A 782 -10.53 -4.09 -8.99
C GLN A 782 -9.01 -3.92 -9.16
N GLY A 783 -8.44 -2.80 -8.70
CA GLY A 783 -6.99 -2.61 -8.65
C GLY A 783 -6.29 -3.56 -7.68
N ASP A 784 -6.94 -3.88 -6.55
CA ASP A 784 -6.47 -4.90 -5.61
C ASP A 784 -6.40 -6.27 -6.30
N VAL A 785 -7.50 -6.67 -6.93
CA VAL A 785 -7.61 -7.93 -7.66
C VAL A 785 -6.59 -8.00 -8.82
N GLN A 786 -6.35 -6.90 -9.53
CA GLN A 786 -5.37 -6.87 -10.62
C GLN A 786 -3.93 -7.02 -10.13
N SER A 787 -3.56 -6.44 -8.98
CA SER A 787 -2.24 -6.64 -8.37
C SER A 787 -2.12 -8.06 -7.80
N LEU A 788 -3.11 -8.54 -7.03
CA LEU A 788 -3.10 -9.90 -6.46
C LEU A 788 -3.02 -10.99 -7.54
N ALA A 789 -3.72 -10.84 -8.66
CA ALA A 789 -3.65 -11.79 -9.77
C ALA A 789 -2.22 -11.88 -10.37
N LYS A 790 -1.52 -10.74 -10.49
CA LYS A 790 -0.11 -10.70 -10.91
C LYS A 790 0.83 -11.30 -9.87
N THR A 791 0.59 -11.04 -8.59
CA THR A 791 1.36 -11.63 -7.48
C THR A 791 1.25 -13.16 -7.48
N ILE A 792 0.04 -13.71 -7.68
CA ILE A 792 -0.17 -15.17 -7.79
C ILE A 792 0.44 -15.73 -9.08
N GLU A 793 0.34 -15.02 -10.22
CA GLU A 793 1.02 -15.37 -11.47
C GLU A 793 2.56 -15.41 -11.32
N TYR A 794 3.14 -14.42 -10.66
CA TYR A 794 4.58 -14.37 -10.35
C TYR A 794 4.98 -15.54 -9.45
N ALA A 795 4.26 -15.77 -8.36
CA ALA A 795 4.54 -16.87 -7.43
C ALA A 795 4.46 -18.24 -8.14
N VAL A 796 3.43 -18.50 -8.93
CA VAL A 796 3.27 -19.77 -9.67
C VAL A 796 4.36 -19.94 -10.74
N SER A 797 4.69 -18.90 -11.51
CA SER A 797 5.75 -18.97 -12.54
C SER A 797 7.16 -19.19 -11.96
N HIS A 798 7.40 -18.80 -10.71
CA HIS A 798 8.67 -19.01 -10.00
C HIS A 798 8.64 -20.21 -9.03
N GLY A 799 7.59 -21.03 -9.05
CA GLY A 799 7.46 -22.21 -8.19
C GLY A 799 7.30 -21.92 -6.69
N GLN A 800 6.94 -20.69 -6.32
CA GLN A 800 6.71 -20.27 -4.94
C GLN A 800 5.36 -20.78 -4.41
N ASP A 801 5.26 -20.94 -3.08
CA ASP A 801 3.98 -21.24 -2.46
C ASP A 801 3.15 -19.95 -2.28
N ILE A 802 2.10 -19.83 -3.10
CA ILE A 802 1.12 -18.73 -3.14
C ILE A 802 0.45 -18.43 -1.78
N GLY A 803 0.50 -19.37 -0.83
CA GLY A 803 0.01 -19.17 0.52
C GLY A 803 0.95 -18.38 1.44
N THR A 804 2.27 -18.39 1.17
CA THR A 804 3.25 -17.77 2.07
C THR A 804 3.15 -16.26 2.09
N GLN A 805 3.25 -15.64 3.27
CA GLN A 805 3.19 -14.19 3.43
C GLN A 805 4.21 -13.49 2.52
N LEU A 806 5.45 -14.00 2.44
CA LEU A 806 6.53 -13.47 1.60
C LEU A 806 6.13 -13.35 0.11
N SER A 807 5.44 -14.35 -0.44
CA SER A 807 4.96 -14.30 -1.83
C SER A 807 3.89 -13.23 -2.02
N LEU A 808 3.11 -12.93 -0.96
CA LEU A 808 2.03 -11.94 -0.97
C LEU A 808 2.48 -10.50 -0.67
N GLU A 809 3.73 -10.26 -0.24
CA GLU A 809 4.21 -8.93 0.15
C GLU A 809 4.13 -7.90 -0.98
N SER A 810 4.37 -8.31 -2.22
CA SER A 810 4.25 -7.46 -3.42
C SER A 810 2.86 -6.82 -3.54
N TYR A 811 1.80 -7.62 -3.39
CA TYR A 811 0.41 -7.14 -3.40
C TYR A 811 0.14 -6.14 -2.28
N ASN A 812 0.63 -6.41 -1.07
CA ASN A 812 0.42 -5.52 0.07
C ASN A 812 1.19 -4.18 -0.13
N ALA A 813 2.41 -4.22 -0.65
CA ALA A 813 3.20 -3.03 -0.98
C ALA A 813 2.52 -2.16 -2.06
N ASP A 814 2.12 -2.77 -3.18
CA ASP A 814 1.39 -2.11 -4.29
C ASP A 814 0.12 -1.40 -3.83
N ARG A 815 -0.67 -2.06 -2.97
CA ARG A 815 -2.08 -1.72 -2.77
C ARG A 815 -2.35 -1.00 -1.45
N TYR A 816 -1.67 -1.35 -0.38
CA TYR A 816 -1.93 -0.77 0.94
C TYR A 816 -1.69 0.74 0.95
N ALA A 817 -0.51 1.18 0.50
CA ALA A 817 -0.15 2.60 0.44
C ALA A 817 -1.04 3.38 -0.54
N ALA A 818 -1.27 2.84 -1.74
CA ALA A 818 -2.09 3.47 -2.78
C ALA A 818 -3.55 3.69 -2.32
N ASN A 819 -4.17 2.68 -1.71
CA ASN A 819 -5.51 2.80 -1.14
C ASN A 819 -5.54 3.75 0.05
N HIS A 820 -4.56 3.70 0.97
CA HIS A 820 -4.50 4.59 2.11
C HIS A 820 -4.41 6.08 1.69
N VAL A 821 -3.67 6.39 0.62
CA VAL A 821 -3.61 7.74 0.03
C VAL A 821 -4.97 8.17 -0.53
N ILE A 822 -5.63 7.34 -1.34
CA ILE A 822 -6.98 7.63 -1.88
C ILE A 822 -7.97 7.87 -0.73
N MET A 823 -7.95 7.00 0.27
CA MET A 823 -8.82 7.08 1.45
C MET A 823 -8.58 8.35 2.26
N GLY A 824 -7.32 8.73 2.49
CA GLY A 824 -6.95 9.96 3.17
C GLY A 824 -7.33 11.24 2.39
N VAL A 825 -7.28 11.20 1.06
CA VAL A 825 -7.75 12.30 0.19
C VAL A 825 -9.26 12.44 0.27
N CYS A 826 -10.02 11.35 0.09
CA CYS A 826 -11.48 11.34 0.18
C CYS A 826 -11.99 11.82 1.56
N ASP A 827 -11.34 11.40 2.64
CA ASP A 827 -11.68 11.84 4.00
C ASP A 827 -11.39 13.32 4.26
N LYS A 828 -10.24 13.84 3.78
CA LYS A 828 -9.91 15.27 3.86
C LYS A 828 -10.90 16.12 3.06
N ILE A 829 -11.28 15.68 1.86
CA ILE A 829 -12.33 16.30 1.04
C ILE A 829 -13.66 16.31 1.81
N HIS A 830 -14.12 15.16 2.33
CA HIS A 830 -15.35 15.11 3.14
C HIS A 830 -15.32 16.12 4.29
N LYS A 831 -14.24 16.11 5.08
CA LYS A 831 -14.09 16.97 6.25
C LYS A 831 -14.11 18.46 5.87
N LEU A 832 -13.37 18.86 4.82
CA LEU A 832 -13.32 20.25 4.33
C LEU A 832 -14.70 20.78 3.91
N TYR A 833 -15.48 19.99 3.16
CA TYR A 833 -16.81 20.41 2.70
C TYR A 833 -17.93 20.23 3.75
N SER A 834 -17.69 19.51 4.83
CA SER A 834 -18.66 19.29 5.93
C SER A 834 -18.75 20.42 6.97
N VAL A 835 -17.86 21.42 6.94
CA VAL A 835 -17.86 22.54 7.89
C VAL A 835 -18.88 23.60 7.47
N GLY A 836 -19.92 23.78 8.30
CA GLY A 836 -21.09 24.61 7.99
C GLY A 836 -21.05 26.10 8.41
N GLY A 837 -19.98 26.60 9.02
CA GLY A 837 -19.89 28.01 9.41
C GLY A 837 -18.57 28.43 10.07
N GLY A 838 -18.33 29.75 10.11
CA GLY A 838 -17.13 30.37 10.68
C GLY A 838 -16.14 30.91 9.63
N PRO A 839 -15.00 31.50 10.05
CA PRO A 839 -14.01 32.13 9.16
C PRO A 839 -13.24 31.16 8.25
N LEU A 840 -13.65 29.89 8.20
CA LEU A 840 -13.12 28.85 7.31
C LEU A 840 -13.88 28.77 5.97
N VAL A 841 -15.02 29.48 5.81
CA VAL A 841 -15.74 29.52 4.52
C VAL A 841 -14.88 30.12 3.39
N PRO A 842 -14.15 31.25 3.57
CA PRO A 842 -13.21 31.74 2.56
C PRO A 842 -12.12 30.74 2.18
N LEU A 843 -11.68 29.88 3.12
CA LEU A 843 -10.69 28.83 2.86
C LEU A 843 -11.23 27.69 1.97
N ARG A 844 -12.55 27.44 1.95
CA ARG A 844 -13.18 26.52 0.97
C ARG A 844 -13.10 27.11 -0.45
N SER A 845 -13.53 28.36 -0.62
CA SER A 845 -13.51 29.07 -1.90
C SER A 845 -12.08 29.27 -2.43
N LEU A 846 -11.15 29.67 -1.57
CA LEU A 846 -9.72 29.77 -1.90
C LEU A 846 -9.12 28.40 -2.24
N GLY A 847 -9.50 27.33 -1.53
CA GLY A 847 -9.06 25.97 -1.83
C GLY A 847 -9.49 25.51 -3.23
N LEU A 848 -10.76 25.73 -3.60
CA LEU A 848 -11.28 25.44 -4.94
C LEU A 848 -10.59 26.25 -6.02
N ASN A 849 -10.49 27.57 -5.85
CA ASN A 849 -9.88 28.45 -6.84
C ASN A 849 -8.38 28.18 -6.98
N ALA A 850 -7.68 27.83 -5.90
CA ALA A 850 -6.27 27.42 -5.93
C ALA A 850 -6.08 26.06 -6.63
N VAL A 851 -6.95 25.06 -6.40
CA VAL A 851 -6.91 23.78 -7.11
C VAL A 851 -7.19 23.96 -8.61
N ASN A 852 -8.10 24.86 -9.00
CA ASN A 852 -8.38 25.12 -10.41
C ASN A 852 -7.26 25.95 -11.09
N ALA A 853 -6.59 26.85 -10.35
CA ALA A 853 -5.41 27.59 -10.83
C ALA A 853 -4.13 26.73 -10.94
N MET A 854 -3.94 25.76 -10.04
CA MET A 854 -2.77 24.88 -10.02
C MET A 854 -2.95 23.67 -10.94
N ARG A 855 -2.60 23.83 -12.23
CA ARG A 855 -2.63 22.74 -13.22
C ARG A 855 -2.03 21.41 -12.70
N PRO A 856 -0.85 21.34 -12.06
CA PRO A 856 -0.30 20.06 -11.57
C PRO A 856 -1.17 19.36 -10.52
N VAL A 857 -1.97 20.10 -9.75
CA VAL A 857 -2.89 19.54 -8.76
C VAL A 857 -4.17 19.03 -9.44
N LYS A 858 -4.65 19.75 -10.46
CA LYS A 858 -5.72 19.29 -11.36
C LYS A 858 -5.29 18.00 -12.08
N ASP A 859 -4.10 17.96 -12.67
CA ASP A 859 -3.53 16.81 -13.37
C ASP A 859 -3.31 15.60 -12.45
N PHE A 860 -2.91 15.82 -11.19
CA PHE A 860 -2.87 14.80 -10.15
C PHE A 860 -4.27 14.21 -9.87
N PHE A 861 -5.29 15.05 -9.67
CA PHE A 861 -6.67 14.58 -9.46
C PHE A 861 -7.23 13.86 -10.70
N MET A 862 -6.90 14.31 -11.92
CA MET A 862 -7.33 13.64 -13.16
C MET A 862 -6.68 12.26 -13.32
N ASN A 863 -5.37 12.13 -13.10
CA ASN A 863 -4.69 10.83 -13.14
C ASN A 863 -5.21 9.84 -12.08
N GLN A 864 -5.47 10.34 -10.87
CA GLN A 864 -6.03 9.50 -9.81
C GLN A 864 -7.50 9.11 -10.10
N ALA A 865 -8.29 10.00 -10.69
CA ALA A 865 -9.66 9.72 -11.11
C ALA A 865 -9.74 8.75 -12.31
N ALA A 866 -8.77 8.80 -13.22
CA ALA A 866 -8.58 7.83 -14.31
C ALA A 866 -8.10 6.45 -13.82
N GLY A 867 -7.70 6.33 -12.55
CA GLY A 867 -7.20 5.10 -11.96
C GLY A 867 -5.74 4.78 -12.30
N ASN A 868 -4.98 5.71 -12.88
CA ASN A 868 -3.58 5.52 -13.27
C ASN A 868 -2.64 5.36 -12.05
N GLY A 869 -3.08 5.78 -10.87
CA GLY A 869 -2.32 5.72 -9.63
C GLY A 869 -1.18 6.73 -9.55
N PHE A 870 -0.41 6.64 -8.48
CA PHE A 870 0.78 7.47 -8.28
C PHE A 870 2.03 6.69 -8.71
N LYS A 871 2.70 7.14 -9.78
CA LYS A 871 4.08 6.73 -10.05
C LYS A 871 5.00 7.55 -9.15
N LEU A 872 5.56 6.92 -8.13
CA LEU A 872 6.89 7.27 -7.65
C LEU A 872 7.88 6.65 -8.64
N PHE A 873 8.90 7.44 -9.02
CA PHE A 873 9.85 7.17 -10.10
C PHE A 873 9.25 7.33 -11.52
#